data_AF-A0ABD6EHK7-F1
#
_entry.id   AF-A0ABD6EHK7-F1
#
_cell.length_a   1.000
_cell.length_b   1.000
_cell.length_c   1.000
_cell.angle_alpha   90.00
_cell.angle_beta   90.00
_cell.angle_gamma   90.00
#
_symmetry.space_group_name_H-M   'P 1'
#
loop_
_entity.id
_entity.type
_entity.pdbx_description
1 polymer ?
#
loop_
_entity_poly.entity_id
_entity_poly.type
_entity_poly.pdbx_seq_one_letter_code
_entity_poly.pdbx_strand_id
1 'polypeptide(L)'
;MGLLTQGHPLSWEETVPYVDYIKKHGIIQFIELYHRLKNREGDQLRWGDEIEYTVVKFDHENKKVRVSLRAEEILSRLNAQEEVNALVGTENRFLWRPEFASYMVEGTPGVPYGGLLACFNVVESNMVRRRSEIRGLLKKDESVMSISFPALGTADFTFPKTEPHPEDINGAGRSIFFPDEGIYAGHPRFKNLVRNIRGRRGEKVCILVPIFRDTNTPDPFVEDFSQCKDDGQSSRVAKPNYIYMDHMGFGMGCCCLQVTFQAVNVNEARWLYDQLTPITPVLLALSAATPVFRSRLADVDSRWDVISASVDDRTAEERGLVPLKNNKFVLNKSRYDTTDCYIYPCSARYNDIPLEYDEGIYQQLLDGNIDTYLAKHIAHMFTRDPLQVFRERIEQDDTKSTEHFETIQSSNWMNMRFKPPPPDATEIGWRVEFRPTEVQLTDFENAAYCCFVVLLTRVIISFRLTFVLPISAVTENMKRAQRRNAVLEQKLWFRKGLSTCDTPPEAHMISSCARPPEDMVEMTVNEIINGYKDEFPGLVPLIRQYLDSADVDVDTRCTISQYLNFIQRRASGEIMTLASWMREFIANHSDYKHDSIVPDSTIYDMLKMMDGIAQGDVHCPGLLGTFRSRTDSHIPMAVRRAEESFIMSKIQRKLMSNLQSITPQLS
;
A
#
# COMPACT_ATOMS: atom_id res chain seq x y z
N MET A 1 -1.12 7.63 6.20
CA MET A 1 -2.52 7.65 6.75
C MET A 1 -3.47 8.77 6.27
N GLY A 2 -4.79 8.53 6.39
CA GLY A 2 -5.88 9.50 6.13
C GLY A 2 -6.24 10.41 7.34
N LEU A 3 -7.22 11.29 7.16
CA LEU A 3 -7.62 12.32 8.13
C LEU A 3 -8.04 11.74 9.51
N LEU A 4 -7.32 12.07 10.58
CA LEU A 4 -7.65 11.73 11.99
C LEU A 4 -8.16 12.95 12.77
N THR A 5 -8.93 13.81 12.12
CA THR A 5 -9.57 14.95 12.79
C THR A 5 -10.56 14.42 13.84
N GLN A 6 -10.50 14.97 15.05
CA GLN A 6 -11.47 14.68 16.11
C GLN A 6 -12.81 15.38 15.81
N GLY A 7 -13.92 14.69 16.03
CA GLY A 7 -15.27 15.22 15.82
C GLY A 7 -16.33 14.14 15.97
N HIS A 8 -17.60 14.51 15.81
CA HIS A 8 -18.71 13.56 15.86
C HIS A 8 -18.99 13.02 14.45
N PRO A 9 -18.65 11.75 14.16
CA PRO A 9 -18.83 11.22 12.83
C PRO A 9 -20.32 11.05 12.51
N LEU A 10 -20.71 11.37 11.29
CA LEU A 10 -22.06 11.15 10.79
C LEU A 10 -22.25 9.68 10.41
N SER A 11 -23.43 9.14 10.73
CA SER A 11 -23.93 7.91 10.12
C SER A 11 -24.15 8.09 8.61
N TRP A 12 -24.34 7.00 7.88
CA TRP A 12 -24.60 7.06 6.44
C TRP A 12 -25.87 7.86 6.15
N GLU A 13 -26.95 7.60 6.88
CA GLU A 13 -28.23 8.29 6.73
C GLU A 13 -28.11 9.79 6.97
N GLU A 14 -27.28 10.21 7.94
CA GLU A 14 -27.00 11.61 8.21
C GLU A 14 -26.04 12.24 7.18
N THR A 15 -25.23 11.44 6.49
CA THR A 15 -24.27 11.90 5.48
C THR A 15 -24.96 12.18 4.15
N VAL A 16 -25.96 11.37 3.77
CA VAL A 16 -26.67 11.44 2.46
C VAL A 16 -27.08 12.87 2.06
N PRO A 17 -27.71 13.70 2.93
CA PRO A 17 -28.11 15.06 2.55
C PRO A 17 -26.96 16.00 2.16
N TYR A 18 -25.72 15.67 2.55
CA TYR A 18 -24.53 16.51 2.34
C TYR A 18 -23.60 15.98 1.25
N VAL A 19 -23.87 14.81 0.65
CA VAL A 19 -22.96 14.15 -0.31
C VAL A 19 -22.60 15.07 -1.48
N ASP A 20 -23.60 15.64 -2.17
CA ASP A 20 -23.35 16.51 -3.33
C ASP A 20 -22.66 17.83 -2.92
N TYR A 21 -22.99 18.37 -1.75
CA TYR A 21 -22.33 19.54 -1.18
C TYR A 21 -20.84 19.25 -0.95
N ILE A 22 -20.51 18.15 -0.26
CA ILE A 22 -19.13 17.76 0.06
C ILE A 22 -18.34 17.50 -1.22
N LYS A 23 -18.92 16.80 -2.20
CA LYS A 23 -18.27 16.58 -3.50
C LYS A 23 -17.96 17.89 -4.20
N LYS A 24 -18.94 18.79 -4.33
CA LYS A 24 -18.76 20.09 -4.98
C LYS A 24 -17.68 20.93 -4.31
N HIS A 25 -17.73 21.04 -2.98
CA HIS A 25 -16.77 21.82 -2.20
C HIS A 25 -15.38 21.18 -2.17
N GLY A 26 -15.28 19.85 -2.12
CA GLY A 26 -14.00 19.14 -2.25
C GLY A 26 -13.31 19.40 -3.58
N ILE A 27 -14.05 19.57 -4.68
CA ILE A 27 -13.48 19.97 -5.97
C ILE A 27 -12.98 21.42 -5.95
N ILE A 28 -13.71 22.35 -5.30
CA ILE A 28 -13.24 23.73 -5.11
C ILE A 28 -11.92 23.73 -4.33
N GLN A 29 -11.86 23.01 -3.21
CA GLN A 29 -10.65 22.88 -2.39
C GLN A 29 -9.46 22.35 -3.19
N PHE A 30 -9.67 21.35 -4.05
CA PHE A 30 -8.63 20.84 -4.92
C PHE A 30 -8.15 21.87 -5.95
N ILE A 31 -9.06 22.59 -6.59
CA ILE A 31 -8.73 23.64 -7.58
C ILE A 31 -7.91 24.76 -6.93
N GLU A 32 -8.33 25.25 -5.76
CA GLU A 32 -7.60 26.26 -4.99
C GLU A 32 -6.20 25.79 -4.61
N LEU A 33 -6.10 24.56 -4.06
CA LEU A 33 -4.81 23.94 -3.73
C LEU A 33 -3.90 23.80 -4.95
N TYR A 34 -4.46 23.35 -6.08
CA TYR A 34 -3.72 23.16 -7.32
C TYR A 34 -3.16 24.49 -7.82
N HIS A 35 -3.96 25.56 -7.92
CA HIS A 35 -3.45 26.86 -8.42
C HIS A 35 -2.40 27.48 -7.51
N ARG A 36 -2.52 27.26 -6.19
CA ARG A 36 -1.51 27.71 -5.24
C ARG A 36 -0.16 27.05 -5.47
N LEU A 37 -0.12 25.79 -5.93
CA LEU A 37 1.09 24.95 -5.89
C LEU A 37 1.50 24.30 -7.23
N LYS A 38 0.76 24.52 -8.32
CA LYS A 38 1.04 23.91 -9.63
C LYS A 38 2.37 24.38 -10.26
N ASN A 39 2.78 25.62 -9.96
CA ASN A 39 4.03 26.22 -10.44
C ASN A 39 5.20 25.99 -9.48
N ARG A 40 5.00 25.17 -8.43
CA ARG A 40 6.06 24.83 -7.48
C ARG A 40 7.11 23.96 -8.18
N GLU A 41 8.36 24.38 -8.07
CA GLU A 41 9.52 23.79 -8.74
C GLU A 41 10.67 23.62 -7.74
N GLY A 42 11.57 22.68 -8.02
CA GLY A 42 12.85 22.54 -7.29
C GLY A 42 12.75 21.84 -5.93
N ASP A 43 11.62 21.20 -5.62
CA ASP A 43 11.53 20.33 -4.45
C ASP A 43 12.59 19.22 -4.53
N GLN A 44 13.16 18.87 -3.38
CA GLN A 44 14.14 17.78 -3.30
C GLN A 44 13.43 16.47 -3.03
N LEU A 45 14.05 15.36 -3.46
CA LEU A 45 13.60 14.02 -3.09
C LEU A 45 13.62 13.91 -1.56
N ARG A 46 12.41 13.72 -1.02
CA ARG A 46 12.16 13.28 0.35
C ARG A 46 11.29 12.04 0.27
N TRP A 47 11.55 11.06 1.11
CA TRP A 47 10.80 9.80 1.06
C TRP A 47 10.74 9.12 2.41
N GLY A 48 9.79 8.20 2.57
CA GLY A 48 9.62 7.44 3.79
C GLY A 48 8.78 6.21 3.56
N ASP A 49 8.98 5.22 4.41
CA ASP A 49 8.14 4.04 4.48
C ASP A 49 7.07 4.15 5.58
N GLU A 50 5.96 3.45 5.38
CA GLU A 50 4.94 3.17 6.39
C GLU A 50 4.93 1.63 6.56
N ILE A 51 5.21 1.15 7.78
CA ILE A 51 5.14 -0.28 8.15
C ILE A 51 4.03 -0.47 9.16
N GLU A 52 3.14 -1.41 8.86
CA GLU A 52 2.08 -1.85 9.73
C GLU A 52 2.53 -3.12 10.48
N TYR A 53 2.22 -3.16 11.78
CA TYR A 53 2.56 -4.27 12.68
C TYR A 53 1.30 -4.82 13.34
N THR A 54 1.26 -6.14 13.53
CA THR A 54 0.28 -6.85 14.35
C THR A 54 0.91 -7.21 15.69
N VAL A 55 0.23 -6.88 16.79
CA VAL A 55 0.60 -7.32 18.14
C VAL A 55 -0.12 -8.64 18.44
N VAL A 56 0.63 -9.68 18.77
CA VAL A 56 0.11 -11.02 19.08
C VAL A 56 0.41 -11.40 20.52
N LYS A 57 -0.41 -12.28 21.10
CA LYS A 57 -0.25 -12.91 22.41
C LYS A 57 -0.13 -14.42 22.23
N PHE A 58 1.01 -14.97 22.64
CA PHE A 58 1.22 -16.40 22.73
C PHE A 58 0.59 -16.96 24.01
N ASP A 59 -0.08 -18.10 23.84
CA ASP A 59 -0.56 -18.98 24.88
C ASP A 59 0.24 -20.28 24.76
N HIS A 60 1.33 -20.34 25.52
CA HIS A 60 2.28 -21.45 25.46
C HIS A 60 1.70 -22.76 26.03
N GLU A 61 0.71 -22.68 26.91
CA GLU A 61 0.07 -23.85 27.53
C GLU A 61 -0.85 -24.56 26.53
N ASN A 62 -1.67 -23.78 25.81
CA ASN A 62 -2.64 -24.33 24.85
C ASN A 62 -2.10 -24.37 23.40
N LYS A 63 -0.86 -23.95 23.17
CA LYS A 63 -0.27 -23.76 21.83
C LYS A 63 -1.20 -22.96 20.90
N LYS A 64 -1.63 -21.79 21.36
CA LYS A 64 -2.50 -20.89 20.60
C LYS A 64 -1.90 -19.49 20.52
N VAL A 65 -2.20 -18.77 19.46
CA VAL A 65 -1.84 -17.36 19.31
C VAL A 65 -3.12 -16.56 19.08
N ARG A 66 -3.19 -15.41 19.74
CA ARG A 66 -4.32 -14.47 19.62
C ARG A 66 -3.77 -13.10 19.24
N VAL A 67 -4.57 -12.24 18.62
CA VAL A 67 -4.21 -10.82 18.45
C VAL A 67 -4.44 -10.07 19.77
N SER A 68 -3.50 -9.24 20.19
CA SER A 68 -3.61 -8.47 21.44
C SER A 68 -4.31 -7.13 21.17
N LEU A 69 -5.47 -6.91 21.79
CA LEU A 69 -6.30 -5.70 21.61
C LEU A 69 -5.76 -4.48 22.38
N ARG A 70 -4.44 -4.27 22.34
CA ARG A 70 -3.71 -3.26 23.14
C ARG A 70 -3.14 -2.10 22.33
N ALA A 71 -3.51 -1.96 21.06
CA ALA A 71 -3.01 -0.88 20.21
C ALA A 71 -3.21 0.50 20.85
N GLU A 72 -4.37 0.78 21.44
CA GLU A 72 -4.65 2.06 22.09
C GLU A 72 -3.72 2.34 23.28
N GLU A 73 -3.48 1.33 24.13
CA GLU A 73 -2.57 1.43 25.27
C GLU A 73 -1.13 1.71 24.80
N ILE A 74 -0.69 1.00 23.76
CA ILE A 74 0.66 1.12 23.20
C ILE A 74 0.84 2.49 22.53
N LEU A 75 -0.08 2.88 21.66
CA LEU A 75 -0.03 4.15 20.94
C LEU A 75 -0.10 5.35 21.89
N SER A 76 -0.92 5.29 22.93
CA SER A 76 -0.97 6.35 23.94
C SER A 76 0.41 6.62 24.58
N ARG A 77 1.19 5.57 24.83
CA ARG A 77 2.55 5.71 25.38
C ARG A 77 3.54 6.24 24.35
N LEU A 78 3.47 5.76 23.11
CA LEU A 78 4.34 6.19 22.02
C LEU A 78 4.10 7.66 21.67
N ASN A 79 2.83 8.06 21.54
CA ASN A 79 2.46 9.43 21.21
C ASN A 79 2.73 10.41 22.36
N ALA A 80 2.65 9.98 23.62
CA ALA A 80 3.08 10.82 24.75
C ALA A 80 4.56 11.24 24.63
N GLN A 81 5.43 10.35 24.13
CA GLN A 81 6.82 10.70 23.87
C GLN A 81 6.95 11.69 22.69
N GLU A 82 6.12 11.55 21.66
CA GLU A 82 6.07 12.50 20.55
C GLU A 82 5.66 13.91 20.99
N GLU A 83 4.67 14.00 21.88
CA GLU A 83 4.20 15.26 22.47
C GLU A 83 5.28 15.92 23.33
N VAL A 84 5.97 15.14 24.17
CA VAL A 84 7.09 15.65 24.97
C VAL A 84 8.19 16.22 24.07
N ASN A 85 8.57 15.49 23.03
CA ASN A 85 9.58 15.95 22.07
C ASN A 85 9.17 17.26 21.39
N ALA A 86 7.90 17.38 20.99
CA ALA A 86 7.36 18.62 20.42
C ALA A 86 7.43 19.79 21.42
N LEU A 87 7.09 19.58 22.70
CA LEU A 87 7.15 20.60 23.74
C LEU A 87 8.57 21.11 24.02
N VAL A 88 9.59 20.25 23.89
CA VAL A 88 11.00 20.63 24.11
C VAL A 88 11.74 20.97 22.82
N GLY A 89 11.04 21.03 21.68
CA GLY A 89 11.63 21.37 20.37
C GLY A 89 12.62 20.33 19.82
N THR A 90 12.45 19.06 20.19
CA THR A 90 13.27 17.95 19.69
C THR A 90 12.54 17.19 18.59
N GLU A 91 13.25 16.84 17.51
CA GLU A 91 12.68 16.04 16.43
C GLU A 91 12.33 14.62 16.90
N ASN A 92 11.16 14.14 16.48
CA ASN A 92 10.78 12.76 16.68
C ASN A 92 11.66 11.83 15.83
N ARG A 93 12.14 10.75 16.43
CA ARG A 93 12.91 9.72 15.70
C ARG A 93 12.01 8.88 14.80
N PHE A 94 10.80 8.61 15.29
CA PHE A 94 9.76 7.80 14.67
C PHE A 94 8.41 8.47 14.93
N LEU A 95 7.42 8.21 14.08
CA LEU A 95 6.04 8.60 14.33
C LEU A 95 5.17 7.35 14.36
N TRP A 96 4.23 7.32 15.29
CA TRP A 96 3.36 6.19 15.56
C TRP A 96 1.90 6.56 15.36
N ARG A 97 1.18 5.69 14.68
CA ARG A 97 -0.13 6.01 14.14
C ARG A 97 -1.10 4.83 14.32
N PRO A 98 -2.38 5.10 14.67
CA PRO A 98 -3.38 4.05 14.76
C PRO A 98 -3.77 3.54 13.38
N GLU A 99 -3.89 2.23 13.24
CA GLU A 99 -4.50 1.60 12.08
C GLU A 99 -5.91 1.07 12.40
N PHE A 100 -6.57 0.46 11.40
CA PHE A 100 -7.95 -0.01 11.53
C PHE A 100 -8.24 -0.84 12.79
N ALA A 101 -7.33 -1.73 13.17
CA ALA A 101 -7.60 -2.74 14.18
C ALA A 101 -6.98 -2.42 15.56
N SER A 102 -7.66 -2.87 16.62
CA SER A 102 -7.21 -2.75 18.01
C SER A 102 -5.92 -3.51 18.35
N TYR A 103 -5.39 -4.27 17.39
CA TYR A 103 -4.16 -5.03 17.50
C TYR A 103 -3.07 -4.54 16.53
N MET A 104 -3.32 -3.45 15.81
CA MET A 104 -2.38 -2.89 14.83
C MET A 104 -1.75 -1.59 15.31
N VAL A 105 -0.49 -1.40 14.96
CA VAL A 105 0.21 -0.12 15.07
C VAL A 105 0.97 0.14 13.77
N GLU A 106 0.97 1.37 13.29
CA GLU A 106 1.76 1.80 12.12
C GLU A 106 2.91 2.68 12.59
N GLY A 107 4.12 2.42 12.08
CA GLY A 107 5.30 3.22 12.36
C GLY A 107 5.92 3.79 11.08
N THR A 108 6.39 5.04 11.14
CA THR A 108 7.12 5.72 10.06
C THR A 108 8.44 6.31 10.60
N PRO A 109 9.44 6.63 9.74
CA PRO A 109 10.54 7.47 10.19
C PRO A 109 9.99 8.83 10.65
N GLY A 110 10.63 9.42 11.67
CA GLY A 110 10.13 10.65 12.28
C GLY A 110 10.38 11.91 11.45
N VAL A 111 11.38 11.84 10.58
CA VAL A 111 11.60 12.78 9.48
C VAL A 111 11.77 11.97 8.20
N PRO A 112 11.31 12.48 7.05
CA PRO A 112 11.53 11.79 5.78
C PRO A 112 13.03 11.68 5.48
N TYR A 113 13.43 10.56 4.90
CA TYR A 113 14.76 10.36 4.34
C TYR A 113 15.05 11.38 3.23
N GLY A 114 16.31 11.77 3.09
CA GLY A 114 16.77 12.69 2.06
C GLY A 114 17.08 12.01 0.72
N GLY A 115 17.49 12.82 -0.26
CA GLY A 115 17.86 12.36 -1.59
C GLY A 115 19.32 11.86 -1.74
N LEU A 116 20.10 11.85 -0.67
CA LEU A 116 21.46 11.32 -0.64
C LEU A 116 21.44 9.79 -0.79
N LEU A 117 22.40 9.21 -1.50
CA LEU A 117 22.45 7.75 -1.65
C LEU A 117 22.81 7.10 -0.31
N ALA A 118 23.61 7.75 0.53
CA ALA A 118 23.87 7.30 1.89
C ALA A 118 22.61 7.16 2.76
N CYS A 119 21.46 7.76 2.41
CA CYS A 119 20.19 7.52 3.10
C CYS A 119 19.74 6.04 3.05
N PHE A 120 20.18 5.26 2.06
CA PHE A 120 19.87 3.82 2.01
C PHE A 120 20.51 3.04 3.17
N ASN A 121 21.56 3.56 3.81
CA ASN A 121 22.19 2.95 4.98
C ASN A 121 21.44 3.19 6.30
N VAL A 122 20.36 3.97 6.32
CA VAL A 122 19.63 4.26 7.58
C VAL A 122 18.24 3.64 7.65
N VAL A 123 17.71 3.12 6.54
CA VAL A 123 16.33 2.59 6.44
C VAL A 123 16.12 1.40 7.37
N GLU A 124 16.90 0.34 7.20
CA GLU A 124 16.79 -0.89 8.02
C GLU A 124 17.02 -0.59 9.50
N SER A 125 18.06 0.16 9.84
CA SER A 125 18.33 0.58 11.23
C SER A 125 17.17 1.36 11.86
N ASN A 126 16.50 2.21 11.07
CA ASN A 126 15.30 2.92 11.53
C ASN A 126 14.14 1.95 11.79
N MET A 127 13.88 0.99 10.89
CA MET A 127 12.85 -0.06 11.06
C MET A 127 13.13 -0.94 12.30
N VAL A 128 14.37 -1.40 12.47
CA VAL A 128 14.81 -2.20 13.63
C VAL A 128 14.58 -1.44 14.94
N ARG A 129 14.88 -0.14 14.97
CA ARG A 129 14.68 0.69 16.17
C ARG A 129 13.20 0.97 16.44
N ARG A 130 12.38 1.17 15.40
CA ARG A 130 10.91 1.25 15.53
C ARG A 130 10.36 -0.01 16.19
N ARG A 131 10.73 -1.18 15.69
CA ARG A 131 10.31 -2.47 16.27
C ARG A 131 10.77 -2.62 17.72
N SER A 132 12.01 -2.22 18.01
CA SER A 132 12.56 -2.24 19.38
C SER A 132 11.78 -1.34 20.35
N GLU A 133 11.34 -0.17 19.89
CA GLU A 133 10.54 0.75 20.71
C GLU A 133 9.18 0.15 21.10
N ILE A 134 8.46 -0.45 20.14
CA ILE A 134 7.20 -1.16 20.46
C ILE A 134 7.47 -2.33 21.41
N ARG A 135 8.54 -3.12 21.17
CA ARG A 135 8.91 -4.26 22.01
C ARG A 135 9.08 -3.87 23.48
N GLY A 136 9.61 -2.68 23.75
CA GLY A 136 9.73 -2.13 25.10
C GLY A 136 8.41 -1.93 25.85
N LEU A 137 7.27 -1.97 25.15
CA LEU A 137 5.92 -1.74 25.70
C LEU A 137 5.05 -3.02 25.78
N LEU A 138 5.56 -4.14 25.27
CA LEU A 138 4.84 -5.41 25.22
C LEU A 138 4.75 -6.06 26.61
N LYS A 139 3.64 -6.75 26.86
CA LYS A 139 3.44 -7.57 28.06
C LYS A 139 4.07 -8.96 27.87
N LYS A 140 4.09 -9.74 28.95
CA LYS A 140 4.60 -11.11 28.94
C LYS A 140 3.91 -11.96 27.85
N ASP A 141 4.73 -12.71 27.11
CA ASP A 141 4.36 -13.54 25.95
C ASP A 141 3.56 -12.81 24.85
N GLU A 142 3.74 -11.49 24.73
CA GLU A 142 3.35 -10.76 23.52
C GLU A 142 4.55 -10.61 22.58
N SER A 143 4.28 -10.55 21.28
CA SER A 143 5.25 -10.13 20.26
C SER A 143 4.62 -9.13 19.30
N VAL A 144 5.46 -8.34 18.65
CA VAL A 144 5.10 -7.43 17.56
C VAL A 144 5.71 -7.94 16.26
N MET A 145 4.84 -8.24 15.31
CA MET A 145 5.21 -8.90 14.06
C MET A 145 4.67 -8.11 12.88
N SER A 146 5.46 -7.99 11.82
CA SER A 146 5.03 -7.39 10.56
C SER A 146 4.41 -8.47 9.69
N ILE A 147 3.15 -8.82 9.99
CA ILE A 147 2.40 -9.91 9.35
C ILE A 147 0.91 -9.57 9.28
N SER A 148 0.21 -10.17 8.33
CA SER A 148 -1.25 -10.33 8.38
C SER A 148 -1.59 -11.60 9.18
N PHE A 149 -2.47 -11.52 10.17
CA PHE A 149 -2.68 -12.62 11.12
C PHE A 149 -3.45 -13.82 10.51
N PRO A 150 -2.88 -15.04 10.47
CA PRO A 150 -3.48 -16.19 9.77
C PRO A 150 -4.83 -16.68 10.33
N ALA A 151 -5.02 -16.57 11.65
CA ALA A 151 -6.19 -17.09 12.36
C ALA A 151 -7.28 -16.03 12.59
N LEU A 152 -7.22 -14.89 11.89
CA LEU A 152 -8.17 -13.81 12.11
C LEU A 152 -9.61 -14.29 11.88
N GLY A 153 -10.53 -14.00 12.80
CA GLY A 153 -11.94 -14.40 12.71
C GLY A 153 -12.23 -15.88 13.00
N THR A 154 -11.28 -16.65 13.54
CA THR A 154 -11.60 -17.96 14.15
C THR A 154 -12.10 -17.80 15.58
N ALA A 155 -12.67 -18.85 16.18
CA ALA A 155 -13.13 -18.76 17.55
C ALA A 155 -11.96 -18.42 18.51
N ASP A 156 -12.18 -17.45 19.40
CA ASP A 156 -11.19 -17.05 20.42
C ASP A 156 -9.85 -16.59 19.78
N PHE A 157 -9.92 -15.77 18.72
CA PHE A 157 -8.74 -15.21 18.05
C PHE A 157 -8.19 -13.92 18.70
N THR A 158 -8.91 -13.32 19.66
CA THR A 158 -8.57 -12.04 20.31
C THR A 158 -8.12 -12.24 21.77
N PHE A 159 -7.23 -11.37 22.24
CA PHE A 159 -6.83 -11.27 23.65
C PHE A 159 -6.97 -9.82 24.15
N PRO A 160 -7.77 -9.55 25.20
CA PRO A 160 -8.70 -10.46 25.86
C PRO A 160 -9.73 -11.07 24.90
N LYS A 161 -10.30 -12.22 25.28
CA LYS A 161 -11.27 -12.94 24.46
C LYS A 161 -12.53 -12.09 24.27
N THR A 162 -12.98 -11.96 23.03
CA THR A 162 -14.22 -11.27 22.62
C THR A 162 -15.04 -12.14 21.67
N GLU A 163 -16.32 -11.84 21.50
CA GLU A 163 -17.28 -12.65 20.72
C GLU A 163 -18.03 -11.79 19.70
N PRO A 164 -18.30 -12.29 18.48
CA PRO A 164 -19.09 -11.56 17.50
C PRO A 164 -20.59 -11.54 17.86
N HIS A 165 -21.25 -10.41 17.59
CA HIS A 165 -22.67 -10.18 17.86
C HIS A 165 -23.42 -9.74 16.58
N PRO A 166 -23.61 -10.61 15.58
CA PRO A 166 -24.29 -10.26 14.32
C PRO A 166 -25.75 -9.81 14.51
N GLU A 167 -26.39 -10.24 15.58
CA GLU A 167 -27.75 -9.86 15.96
C GLU A 167 -27.86 -8.42 16.49
N ASP A 168 -26.76 -7.81 16.95
CA ASP A 168 -26.79 -6.45 17.47
C ASP A 168 -26.96 -5.44 16.33
N ILE A 169 -28.13 -4.80 16.28
CA ILE A 169 -28.45 -3.77 15.28
C ILE A 169 -27.52 -2.56 15.36
N ASN A 170 -26.94 -2.29 16.55
CA ASN A 170 -26.00 -1.19 16.77
C ASN A 170 -24.55 -1.56 16.44
N GLY A 171 -24.27 -2.86 16.25
CA GLY A 171 -22.98 -3.40 15.85
C GLY A 171 -22.51 -2.76 14.54
N ALA A 172 -21.23 -2.38 14.49
CA ALA A 172 -20.70 -1.67 13.33
C ALA A 172 -20.73 -2.56 12.09
N GLY A 173 -20.12 -3.74 12.18
CA GLY A 173 -20.03 -4.66 11.05
C GLY A 173 -21.01 -5.82 11.05
N ARG A 174 -21.60 -6.16 12.20
CA ARG A 174 -22.56 -7.29 12.35
C ARG A 174 -22.04 -8.61 11.77
N SER A 175 -20.73 -8.82 11.87
CA SER A 175 -20.04 -10.00 11.35
C SER A 175 -20.36 -11.25 12.19
N ILE A 176 -20.36 -12.41 11.55
CA ILE A 176 -20.46 -13.71 12.25
C ILE A 176 -19.12 -14.20 12.80
N PHE A 177 -18.02 -13.52 12.50
CA PHE A 177 -16.66 -13.93 12.85
C PHE A 177 -15.87 -12.86 13.60
N PHE A 178 -16.05 -11.58 13.22
CA PHE A 178 -15.21 -10.49 13.67
C PHE A 178 -15.95 -9.61 14.69
N PRO A 179 -15.52 -9.57 15.96
CA PRO A 179 -16.11 -8.74 17.00
C PRO A 179 -15.76 -7.25 16.82
N ASP A 180 -16.67 -6.36 17.22
CA ASP A 180 -16.49 -4.91 17.12
C ASP A 180 -15.28 -4.42 17.94
N GLU A 181 -14.91 -5.11 19.02
CA GLU A 181 -13.72 -4.82 19.84
C GLU A 181 -12.40 -5.01 19.07
N GLY A 182 -12.43 -5.77 17.96
CA GLY A 182 -11.30 -5.89 17.05
C GLY A 182 -11.03 -4.60 16.26
N ILE A 183 -11.98 -3.66 16.22
CA ILE A 183 -11.85 -2.35 15.57
C ILE A 183 -11.21 -1.36 16.56
N TYR A 184 -10.21 -0.61 16.11
CA TYR A 184 -9.48 0.34 16.96
C TYR A 184 -10.44 1.34 17.63
N ALA A 185 -10.50 1.29 18.96
CA ALA A 185 -11.44 2.07 19.77
C ALA A 185 -10.98 3.52 20.02
N GLY A 186 -9.66 3.76 20.00
CA GLY A 186 -9.09 5.08 20.31
C GLY A 186 -9.40 6.19 19.30
N HIS A 187 -10.10 5.89 18.19
CA HIS A 187 -10.56 6.91 17.25
C HIS A 187 -11.90 6.54 16.59
N PRO A 188 -12.91 7.42 16.58
CA PRO A 188 -14.27 7.07 16.12
C PRO A 188 -14.38 6.80 14.60
N ARG A 189 -13.39 7.24 13.81
CA ARG A 189 -13.29 7.00 12.36
C ARG A 189 -13.47 5.54 11.98
N PHE A 190 -12.76 4.61 12.62
CA PHE A 190 -12.69 3.24 12.14
C PHE A 190 -14.02 2.52 12.29
N LYS A 191 -14.63 2.61 13.48
CA LYS A 191 -15.96 2.04 13.74
C LYS A 191 -17.04 2.67 12.87
N ASN A 192 -16.96 3.99 12.64
CA ASN A 192 -17.90 4.69 11.77
C ASN A 192 -17.76 4.26 10.30
N LEU A 193 -16.54 4.09 9.80
CA LEU A 193 -16.28 3.67 8.43
C LEU A 193 -16.88 2.28 8.15
N VAL A 194 -16.73 1.32 9.07
CA VAL A 194 -17.39 0.00 8.96
C VAL A 194 -18.90 0.16 8.83
N ARG A 195 -19.51 0.95 9.72
CA ARG A 195 -20.95 1.19 9.72
C ARG A 195 -21.41 1.85 8.40
N ASN A 196 -20.69 2.86 7.93
CA ASN A 196 -21.07 3.62 6.74
C ASN A 196 -20.87 2.82 5.45
N ILE A 197 -19.82 1.99 5.34
CA ILE A 197 -19.67 1.05 4.22
C ILE A 197 -20.87 0.10 4.17
N ARG A 198 -21.21 -0.54 5.29
CA ARG A 198 -22.36 -1.46 5.38
C ARG A 198 -23.68 -0.74 5.09
N GLY A 199 -23.89 0.44 5.67
CA GLY A 199 -25.09 1.26 5.48
C GLY A 199 -25.27 1.69 4.03
N ARG A 200 -24.21 2.18 3.38
CA ARG A 200 -24.20 2.54 1.96
C ARG A 200 -24.45 1.34 1.06
N ARG A 201 -23.72 0.24 1.29
CA ARG A 201 -23.83 -0.99 0.49
C ARG A 201 -25.23 -1.61 0.59
N GLY A 202 -25.90 -1.44 1.72
CA GLY A 202 -27.19 -2.05 2.06
C GLY A 202 -27.09 -3.50 2.53
N GLU A 203 -25.87 -4.05 2.61
CA GLU A 203 -25.55 -5.40 3.04
C GLU A 203 -24.14 -5.45 3.64
N LYS A 204 -23.77 -6.57 4.27
CA LYS A 204 -22.37 -6.80 4.67
C LYS A 204 -21.48 -6.84 3.43
N VAL A 205 -20.20 -6.50 3.62
CA VAL A 205 -19.18 -6.83 2.62
C VAL A 205 -19.12 -8.36 2.45
N CYS A 206 -18.78 -8.82 1.25
CA CYS A 206 -18.72 -10.23 0.93
C CYS A 206 -17.36 -10.52 0.32
N ILE A 207 -16.54 -11.25 1.06
CA ILE A 207 -15.18 -11.60 0.67
C ILE A 207 -15.15 -13.12 0.46
N LEU A 208 -14.78 -13.53 -0.75
CA LEU A 208 -14.73 -14.93 -1.17
C LEU A 208 -13.32 -15.22 -1.67
N VAL A 209 -12.56 -15.97 -0.88
CA VAL A 209 -11.18 -16.35 -1.21
C VAL A 209 -11.14 -17.81 -1.60
N PRO A 210 -10.61 -18.20 -2.77
CA PRO A 210 -10.59 -19.60 -3.17
C PRO A 210 -9.82 -20.43 -2.14
N ILE A 211 -10.40 -21.56 -1.71
CA ILE A 211 -9.73 -22.50 -0.81
C ILE A 211 -8.62 -23.24 -1.56
N PHE A 212 -7.47 -23.45 -0.92
CA PHE A 212 -6.46 -24.37 -1.43
C PHE A 212 -7.05 -25.78 -1.48
N ARG A 213 -6.86 -26.50 -2.58
CA ARG A 213 -7.26 -27.90 -2.70
C ARG A 213 -6.08 -28.80 -2.44
N ASP A 214 -5.94 -29.22 -1.18
CA ASP A 214 -5.00 -30.24 -0.75
C ASP A 214 -5.63 -31.64 -0.84
N THR A 215 -4.84 -32.67 -0.57
CA THR A 215 -5.15 -34.09 -0.73
C THR A 215 -6.46 -34.52 -0.06
N ASN A 216 -6.72 -34.03 1.15
CA ASN A 216 -7.89 -34.35 1.97
C ASN A 216 -8.88 -33.17 2.07
N THR A 217 -8.73 -32.14 1.24
CA THR A 217 -9.70 -31.04 1.21
C THR A 217 -11.02 -31.57 0.66
N PRO A 218 -12.16 -31.37 1.34
CA PRO A 218 -13.45 -31.77 0.81
C PRO A 218 -13.72 -31.14 -0.57
N ASP A 219 -14.28 -31.90 -1.51
CA ASP A 219 -14.72 -31.38 -2.83
C ASP A 219 -16.21 -31.73 -3.07
N PRO A 220 -17.11 -30.73 -3.05
CA PRO A 220 -16.82 -29.33 -2.80
C PRO A 220 -16.50 -29.06 -1.32
N PHE A 221 -15.62 -28.08 -1.07
CA PHE A 221 -15.47 -27.48 0.26
C PHE A 221 -16.68 -26.61 0.55
N VAL A 222 -17.39 -26.87 1.65
CA VAL A 222 -18.59 -26.13 2.04
C VAL A 222 -18.49 -25.78 3.53
N GLU A 223 -18.71 -24.51 3.86
CA GLU A 223 -18.80 -24.06 5.24
C GLU A 223 -20.25 -24.10 5.73
N ASP A 224 -20.44 -24.51 6.99
CA ASP A 224 -21.74 -24.53 7.65
C ASP A 224 -21.90 -23.30 8.56
N PHE A 225 -22.93 -22.49 8.30
CA PHE A 225 -23.30 -21.30 9.08
C PHE A 225 -24.66 -21.45 9.76
N SER A 226 -25.20 -22.67 9.87
CA SER A 226 -26.51 -22.95 10.48
C SER A 226 -26.62 -22.47 11.94
N GLN A 227 -25.50 -22.37 12.64
CA GLN A 227 -25.41 -21.91 14.03
C GLN A 227 -25.16 -20.39 14.16
N CYS A 228 -24.95 -19.68 13.05
CA CYS A 228 -24.69 -18.24 13.06
C CYS A 228 -26.00 -17.45 13.23
N LYS A 229 -25.94 -16.34 13.97
CA LYS A 229 -27.12 -15.53 14.32
C LYS A 229 -27.33 -14.31 13.40
N ASP A 230 -27.05 -14.44 12.10
CA ASP A 230 -27.06 -13.33 11.13
C ASP A 230 -28.20 -13.36 10.12
N ASP A 231 -29.39 -13.80 10.53
CA ASP A 231 -30.60 -13.90 9.69
C ASP A 231 -30.46 -14.75 8.40
N GLY A 232 -29.38 -15.54 8.30
CA GLY A 232 -29.05 -16.36 7.14
C GLY A 232 -28.37 -15.60 6.01
N GLN A 233 -27.98 -14.33 6.20
CA GLN A 233 -27.30 -13.54 5.18
C GLN A 233 -26.04 -14.23 4.67
N SER A 234 -25.19 -14.74 5.57
CA SER A 234 -23.95 -15.42 5.20
C SER A 234 -24.19 -16.69 4.39
N SER A 235 -25.19 -17.49 4.75
CA SER A 235 -25.53 -18.72 4.02
C SER A 235 -25.99 -18.45 2.58
N ARG A 236 -26.60 -17.27 2.31
CA ARG A 236 -27.08 -16.89 0.97
C ARG A 236 -25.96 -16.49 0.01
N VAL A 237 -24.85 -15.95 0.53
CA VAL A 237 -23.76 -15.38 -0.28
C VAL A 237 -22.49 -16.22 -0.31
N ALA A 238 -22.30 -17.10 0.67
CA ALA A 238 -21.20 -18.05 0.68
C ALA A 238 -21.26 -18.99 -0.53
N LYS A 239 -20.09 -19.41 -1.02
CA LYS A 239 -19.98 -20.26 -2.21
C LYS A 239 -19.14 -21.50 -1.92
N PRO A 240 -19.48 -22.67 -2.48
CA PRO A 240 -18.62 -23.84 -2.43
C PRO A 240 -17.22 -23.53 -2.98
N ASN A 241 -16.18 -24.10 -2.37
CA ASN A 241 -14.76 -23.90 -2.70
C ASN A 241 -14.19 -22.51 -2.40
N TYR A 242 -14.86 -21.72 -1.56
CA TYR A 242 -14.35 -20.44 -1.08
C TYR A 242 -14.36 -20.37 0.45
N ILE A 243 -13.32 -19.76 1.02
CA ILE A 243 -13.30 -19.24 2.38
C ILE A 243 -14.16 -17.98 2.36
N TYR A 244 -15.22 -17.96 3.16
CA TYR A 244 -16.11 -16.81 3.29
C TYR A 244 -15.68 -15.90 4.47
N MET A 245 -15.69 -14.59 4.23
CA MET A 245 -15.40 -13.54 5.21
C MET A 245 -16.34 -12.34 4.97
N ASP A 246 -16.80 -11.68 6.04
CA ASP A 246 -17.95 -10.76 5.99
C ASP A 246 -17.74 -9.43 6.72
N HIS A 247 -16.48 -9.06 6.97
CA HIS A 247 -16.13 -7.88 7.76
C HIS A 247 -14.95 -7.12 7.18
N MET A 248 -14.97 -5.78 7.35
CA MET A 248 -13.88 -4.90 6.94
C MET A 248 -12.53 -5.29 7.55
N GLY A 249 -12.55 -5.80 8.78
CA GLY A 249 -11.35 -6.23 9.49
C GLY A 249 -10.60 -7.39 8.86
N PHE A 250 -11.24 -8.20 8.00
CA PHE A 250 -10.53 -9.25 7.27
C PHE A 250 -9.55 -8.73 6.22
N GLY A 251 -9.77 -7.50 5.74
CA GLY A 251 -8.86 -6.83 4.81
C GLY A 251 -8.08 -5.71 5.47
N MET A 252 -8.75 -4.72 6.06
CA MET A 252 -8.08 -3.59 6.71
C MET A 252 -7.37 -3.99 8.03
N GLY A 253 -7.59 -5.21 8.53
CA GLY A 253 -6.78 -5.83 9.59
C GLY A 253 -5.53 -6.58 9.09
N CYS A 254 -5.25 -6.54 7.78
CA CYS A 254 -3.99 -7.03 7.20
C CYS A 254 -2.94 -5.92 7.22
N CYS A 255 -1.66 -6.30 7.18
CA CYS A 255 -0.54 -5.36 7.18
C CYS A 255 0.09 -5.20 5.79
N CYS A 256 0.68 -4.03 5.55
CA CYS A 256 1.45 -3.73 4.35
C CYS A 256 2.70 -2.89 4.56
N LEU A 257 3.51 -2.81 3.51
CA LEU A 257 4.61 -1.87 3.37
C LEU A 257 4.22 -0.85 2.29
N GLN A 258 4.19 0.43 2.67
CA GLN A 258 3.92 1.53 1.74
C GLN A 258 5.15 2.43 1.64
N VAL A 259 5.40 3.01 0.47
CA VAL A 259 6.52 3.93 0.25
C VAL A 259 6.00 5.21 -0.38
N THR A 260 6.21 6.34 0.30
CA THR A 260 5.86 7.66 -0.21
C THR A 260 7.12 8.42 -0.57
N PHE A 261 7.15 9.06 -1.74
CA PHE A 261 8.23 9.95 -2.14
C PHE A 261 7.71 11.24 -2.74
N GLN A 262 8.44 12.32 -2.48
CA GLN A 262 8.22 13.67 -2.99
C GLN A 262 8.95 13.83 -4.31
N ALA A 263 8.23 14.33 -5.31
CA ALA A 263 8.76 14.69 -6.61
C ALA A 263 9.23 16.16 -6.63
N VAL A 264 10.01 16.54 -7.64
CA VAL A 264 10.51 17.92 -7.78
C VAL A 264 9.42 18.96 -8.10
N ASN A 265 8.32 18.52 -8.72
CA ASN A 265 7.14 19.30 -9.07
C ASN A 265 5.96 18.37 -9.42
N VAL A 266 4.82 18.95 -9.78
CA VAL A 266 3.60 18.20 -10.14
C VAL A 266 3.78 17.31 -11.38
N ASN A 267 4.62 17.72 -12.33
CA ASN A 267 4.84 16.98 -13.58
C ASN A 267 5.63 15.69 -13.34
N GLU A 268 6.70 15.77 -12.55
CA GLU A 268 7.45 14.57 -12.15
C GLU A 268 6.60 13.64 -11.27
N ALA A 269 5.75 14.18 -10.39
CA ALA A 269 4.83 13.37 -9.60
C ALA A 269 3.85 12.58 -10.49
N ARG A 270 3.24 13.23 -11.48
CA ARG A 270 2.36 12.57 -12.47
C ARG A 270 3.12 11.53 -13.29
N TRP A 271 4.34 11.84 -13.71
CA TRP A 271 5.18 10.91 -14.46
C TRP A 271 5.50 9.65 -13.63
N LEU A 272 5.98 9.81 -12.39
CA LEU A 272 6.32 8.68 -11.52
C LEU A 272 5.10 7.84 -11.13
N TYR A 273 3.94 8.47 -10.91
CA TYR A 273 2.67 7.77 -10.70
C TYR A 273 2.37 6.81 -11.85
N ASP A 274 2.49 7.29 -13.09
CA ASP A 274 2.26 6.47 -14.28
C ASP A 274 3.32 5.39 -14.47
N GLN A 275 4.60 5.73 -14.35
CA GLN A 275 5.71 4.79 -14.60
C GLN A 275 5.78 3.64 -13.58
N LEU A 276 5.39 3.89 -12.33
CA LEU A 276 5.41 2.86 -11.29
C LEU A 276 4.15 2.01 -11.26
N THR A 277 3.05 2.44 -11.87
CA THR A 277 1.80 1.66 -11.91
C THR A 277 2.02 0.24 -12.48
N PRO A 278 2.74 0.02 -13.60
CA PRO A 278 3.08 -1.32 -14.10
C PRO A 278 4.00 -2.16 -13.19
N ILE A 279 4.72 -1.53 -12.28
CA ILE A 279 5.62 -2.20 -11.32
C ILE A 279 4.83 -2.79 -10.15
N THR A 280 3.64 -2.26 -9.87
CA THR A 280 2.80 -2.72 -8.74
C THR A 280 2.48 -4.22 -8.73
N PRO A 281 2.05 -4.88 -9.83
CA PRO A 281 1.82 -6.33 -9.81
C PRO A 281 3.10 -7.15 -9.66
N VAL A 282 4.23 -6.67 -10.18
CA VAL A 282 5.53 -7.35 -10.04
C VAL A 282 5.93 -7.42 -8.57
N LEU A 283 5.78 -6.30 -7.85
CA LEU A 283 6.12 -6.23 -6.43
C LEU A 283 5.12 -6.97 -5.55
N LEU A 284 3.83 -6.98 -5.92
CA LEU A 284 2.82 -7.79 -5.23
C LEU A 284 3.20 -9.28 -5.27
N ALA A 285 3.51 -9.80 -6.46
CA ALA A 285 3.95 -11.20 -6.63
C ALA A 285 5.26 -11.49 -5.89
N LEU A 286 6.25 -10.61 -5.98
CA LEU A 286 7.54 -10.77 -5.29
C LEU A 286 7.42 -10.78 -3.77
N SER A 287 6.50 -9.97 -3.22
CA SER A 287 6.38 -9.76 -1.78
C SER A 287 5.35 -10.68 -1.11
N ALA A 288 4.61 -11.49 -1.88
CA ALA A 288 3.61 -12.46 -1.42
C ALA A 288 3.85 -13.02 0.00
N ALA A 289 2.93 -12.72 0.93
CA ALA A 289 3.09 -13.02 2.36
C ALA A 289 1.80 -13.48 3.06
N THR A 290 0.66 -13.57 2.36
CA THR A 290 -0.64 -13.83 2.99
C THR A 290 -1.37 -15.04 2.37
N PRO A 291 -0.91 -16.29 2.63
CA PRO A 291 -1.50 -17.51 2.07
C PRO A 291 -2.63 -18.14 2.91
N VAL A 292 -2.88 -17.64 4.12
CA VAL A 292 -3.82 -18.24 5.09
C VAL A 292 -4.82 -17.19 5.56
N PHE A 293 -6.11 -17.54 5.52
CA PHE A 293 -7.21 -16.71 6.02
C PHE A 293 -8.15 -17.55 6.87
N ARG A 294 -8.58 -17.06 8.04
CA ARG A 294 -9.44 -17.82 8.99
C ARG A 294 -8.92 -19.24 9.26
N SER A 295 -7.62 -19.39 9.47
CA SER A 295 -6.96 -20.69 9.66
C SER A 295 -7.22 -21.68 8.51
N ARG A 296 -7.37 -21.19 7.28
CA ARG A 296 -7.53 -22.01 6.08
C ARG A 296 -6.52 -21.59 5.03
N LEU A 297 -5.87 -22.56 4.40
CA LEU A 297 -4.99 -22.28 3.25
C LEU A 297 -5.83 -21.81 2.07
N ALA A 298 -5.51 -20.64 1.53
CA ALA A 298 -6.14 -20.10 0.34
C ALA A 298 -5.38 -20.50 -0.93
N ASP A 299 -6.00 -20.38 -2.09
CA ASP A 299 -5.35 -20.58 -3.40
C ASP A 299 -4.80 -19.27 -4.01
N VAL A 300 -4.49 -18.32 -3.13
CA VAL A 300 -3.84 -17.03 -3.41
C VAL A 300 -2.79 -16.75 -2.35
N ASP A 301 -1.79 -15.93 -2.66
CA ASP A 301 -0.66 -15.65 -1.77
C ASP A 301 -0.58 -14.18 -1.30
N SER A 302 -1.62 -13.38 -1.55
CA SER A 302 -1.62 -11.96 -1.26
C SER A 302 -2.97 -11.46 -0.74
N ARG A 303 -2.93 -10.33 -0.03
CA ARG A 303 -4.11 -9.72 0.63
C ARG A 303 -4.97 -8.86 -0.29
N TRP A 304 -4.50 -8.50 -1.48
CA TRP A 304 -5.04 -7.36 -2.25
C TRP A 304 -6.54 -7.47 -2.54
N ASP A 305 -7.02 -8.59 -3.09
CA ASP A 305 -8.45 -8.79 -3.37
C ASP A 305 -9.29 -8.92 -2.07
N VAL A 306 -8.69 -9.40 -0.98
CA VAL A 306 -9.32 -9.46 0.34
C VAL A 306 -9.58 -8.05 0.88
N ILE A 307 -8.59 -7.15 0.80
CA ILE A 307 -8.76 -5.74 1.18
C ILE A 307 -9.73 -5.03 0.23
N SER A 308 -9.62 -5.28 -1.07
CA SER A 308 -10.52 -4.73 -2.08
C SER A 308 -12.00 -5.01 -1.72
N ALA A 309 -12.30 -6.27 -1.42
CA ALA A 309 -13.64 -6.71 -1.05
C ALA A 309 -14.07 -6.25 0.36
N SER A 310 -13.14 -6.08 1.30
CA SER A 310 -13.45 -5.71 2.69
C SER A 310 -13.96 -4.27 2.84
N VAL A 311 -13.72 -3.41 1.86
CA VAL A 311 -14.21 -2.01 1.83
C VAL A 311 -15.00 -1.67 0.58
N ASP A 312 -15.51 -2.70 -0.12
CA ASP A 312 -16.37 -2.49 -1.27
C ASP A 312 -17.75 -2.00 -0.80
N ASP A 313 -18.00 -0.71 -0.94
CA ASP A 313 -19.24 -0.05 -0.56
C ASP A 313 -20.29 -0.03 -1.69
N ARG A 314 -20.00 -0.64 -2.86
CA ARG A 314 -20.88 -0.60 -4.02
C ARG A 314 -22.22 -1.27 -3.75
N THR A 315 -23.31 -0.57 -4.05
CA THR A 315 -24.67 -1.12 -3.98
C THR A 315 -24.87 -2.26 -5.01
N ALA A 316 -26.01 -2.94 -4.96
CA ALA A 316 -26.36 -3.91 -6.00
C ALA A 316 -26.49 -3.26 -7.39
N GLU A 317 -26.97 -2.01 -7.45
CA GLU A 317 -27.06 -1.20 -8.68
C GLU A 317 -25.66 -0.90 -9.24
N GLU A 318 -24.74 -0.42 -8.39
CA GLU A 318 -23.37 -0.08 -8.80
C GLU A 318 -22.54 -1.30 -9.21
N ARG A 319 -22.86 -2.49 -8.69
CA ARG A 319 -22.26 -3.76 -9.14
C ARG A 319 -22.90 -4.32 -10.42
N GLY A 320 -23.95 -3.67 -10.96
CA GLY A 320 -24.68 -4.14 -12.13
C GLY A 320 -25.52 -5.40 -11.88
N LEU A 321 -25.81 -5.74 -10.62
CA LEU A 321 -26.64 -6.89 -10.26
C LEU A 321 -28.13 -6.60 -10.46
N VAL A 322 -28.52 -5.33 -10.39
CA VAL A 322 -29.86 -4.82 -10.68
C VAL A 322 -29.75 -3.49 -11.47
N PRO A 323 -30.79 -3.08 -12.23
CA PRO A 323 -30.76 -1.83 -12.99
C PRO A 323 -30.63 -0.59 -12.10
N LEU A 324 -29.90 0.43 -12.58
CA LEU A 324 -29.76 1.73 -11.92
C LEU A 324 -31.14 2.39 -11.72
N LYS A 325 -31.41 2.85 -10.49
CA LYS A 325 -32.58 3.66 -10.11
C LYS A 325 -32.20 4.81 -9.20
N ASN A 326 -31.33 4.58 -8.23
CA ASN A 326 -30.90 5.57 -7.25
C ASN A 326 -29.43 5.96 -7.44
N ASN A 327 -28.57 5.03 -7.88
CA ASN A 327 -27.16 5.30 -8.16
C ASN A 327 -26.97 5.84 -9.60
N LYS A 328 -25.92 6.64 -9.81
CA LYS A 328 -25.60 7.24 -11.11
C LYS A 328 -24.79 6.33 -12.05
N PHE A 329 -24.00 5.42 -11.50
CA PHE A 329 -22.96 4.69 -12.25
C PHE A 329 -23.00 3.19 -11.95
N VAL A 330 -22.68 2.37 -12.96
CA VAL A 330 -22.23 0.99 -12.74
C VAL A 330 -20.71 1.03 -12.64
N LEU A 331 -20.15 0.62 -11.50
CA LEU A 331 -18.73 0.73 -11.17
C LEU A 331 -18.09 -0.66 -11.17
N ASN A 332 -17.12 -0.88 -12.06
CA ASN A 332 -16.47 -2.18 -12.24
C ASN A 332 -15.59 -2.60 -11.05
N LYS A 333 -15.01 -1.63 -10.35
CA LYS A 333 -14.04 -1.84 -9.27
C LYS A 333 -14.56 -1.38 -7.92
N SER A 334 -14.04 -1.96 -6.84
CA SER A 334 -14.17 -1.40 -5.49
C SER A 334 -13.46 -0.05 -5.42
N ARG A 335 -13.76 0.75 -4.38
CA ARG A 335 -12.98 1.97 -4.08
C ARG A 335 -11.55 1.66 -3.61
N TYR A 336 -11.29 0.41 -3.21
CA TYR A 336 -9.96 -0.15 -3.07
C TYR A 336 -9.70 -1.08 -4.25
N ASP A 337 -8.88 -0.68 -5.21
CA ASP A 337 -8.56 -1.50 -6.40
C ASP A 337 -7.37 -0.90 -7.17
N THR A 338 -7.03 -1.46 -8.32
CA THR A 338 -5.96 -0.99 -9.19
C THR A 338 -6.29 0.35 -9.84
N THR A 339 -5.27 1.19 -10.09
CA THR A 339 -5.35 2.47 -10.81
C THR A 339 -6.23 2.36 -12.06
N ASP A 340 -7.16 3.30 -12.21
CA ASP A 340 -8.14 3.33 -13.31
C ASP A 340 -7.68 4.09 -14.54
N CYS A 341 -6.77 5.05 -14.37
CA CYS A 341 -6.21 5.82 -15.48
C CYS A 341 -4.86 6.44 -15.14
N TYR A 342 -4.02 6.57 -16.14
CA TYR A 342 -2.84 7.41 -16.14
C TYR A 342 -3.17 8.88 -16.20
N ILE A 343 -2.32 9.67 -15.56
CA ILE A 343 -2.53 11.10 -15.35
C ILE A 343 -1.47 11.97 -16.02
N TYR A 344 -0.38 11.42 -16.56
CA TYR A 344 0.57 12.19 -17.37
C TYR A 344 0.14 12.23 -18.86
N PRO A 345 0.19 13.39 -19.53
CA PRO A 345 -0.31 13.52 -20.91
C PRO A 345 0.24 12.50 -21.91
N CYS A 346 1.53 12.16 -21.83
CA CYS A 346 2.14 11.20 -22.76
C CYS A 346 1.65 9.76 -22.56
N SER A 347 1.12 9.44 -21.39
CA SER A 347 0.61 8.12 -21.03
C SER A 347 -0.86 7.92 -21.43
N ALA A 348 -1.56 8.97 -21.84
CA ALA A 348 -3.00 8.95 -22.10
C ALA A 348 -3.44 7.87 -23.11
N ARG A 349 -2.59 7.55 -24.09
CA ARG A 349 -2.87 6.49 -25.09
C ARG A 349 -2.99 5.08 -24.49
N TYR A 350 -2.55 4.89 -23.25
CA TYR A 350 -2.61 3.62 -22.52
C TYR A 350 -3.82 3.54 -21.59
N ASN A 351 -4.65 4.58 -21.52
CA ASN A 351 -5.96 4.55 -20.86
C ASN A 351 -6.97 3.87 -21.78
N ASP A 352 -6.95 2.54 -21.81
CA ASP A 352 -7.68 1.70 -22.77
C ASP A 352 -8.95 1.05 -22.20
N ILE A 353 -9.30 1.38 -20.96
CA ILE A 353 -10.55 0.95 -20.31
C ILE A 353 -11.55 2.12 -20.21
N PRO A 354 -12.86 1.84 -20.25
CA PRO A 354 -13.87 2.85 -19.93
C PRO A 354 -13.67 3.39 -18.51
N LEU A 355 -13.76 4.72 -18.36
CA LEU A 355 -13.62 5.42 -17.09
C LEU A 355 -14.92 6.15 -16.78
N GLU A 356 -15.61 5.73 -15.72
CA GLU A 356 -16.83 6.38 -15.24
C GLU A 356 -16.48 7.65 -14.45
N TYR A 357 -17.16 8.77 -14.72
CA TYR A 357 -17.01 10.00 -13.95
C TYR A 357 -18.26 10.88 -14.06
N ASP A 358 -18.48 11.76 -13.08
CA ASP A 358 -19.58 12.74 -13.14
C ASP A 358 -19.19 13.91 -14.06
N GLU A 359 -19.95 14.12 -15.13
CA GLU A 359 -19.69 15.18 -16.12
C GLU A 359 -19.73 16.59 -15.51
N GLY A 360 -20.57 16.82 -14.49
CA GLY A 360 -20.62 18.11 -13.80
C GLY A 360 -19.35 18.39 -13.01
N ILE A 361 -18.83 17.38 -12.31
CA ILE A 361 -17.54 17.47 -11.59
C ILE A 361 -16.38 17.64 -12.58
N TYR A 362 -16.40 16.89 -13.68
CA TYR A 362 -15.38 17.02 -14.72
C TYR A 362 -15.37 18.42 -15.33
N GLN A 363 -16.53 18.98 -15.66
CA GLN A 363 -16.64 20.34 -16.17
C GLN A 363 -16.16 21.38 -15.14
N GLN A 364 -16.50 21.22 -13.87
CA GLN A 364 -16.03 22.10 -12.79
C GLN A 364 -14.50 22.12 -12.71
N LEU A 365 -13.83 20.98 -12.89
CA LEU A 365 -12.36 20.88 -12.93
C LEU A 365 -11.78 21.58 -14.17
N LEU A 366 -12.39 21.40 -15.34
CA LEU A 366 -11.95 22.06 -16.57
C LEU A 366 -12.11 23.60 -16.49
N ASP A 367 -13.24 24.09 -15.99
CA ASP A 367 -13.50 25.51 -15.74
C ASP A 367 -12.50 26.08 -14.71
N GLY A 368 -12.11 25.22 -13.75
CA GLY A 368 -11.02 25.46 -12.82
C GLY A 368 -9.61 25.36 -13.44
N ASN A 369 -9.45 25.31 -14.76
CA ASN A 369 -8.16 25.21 -15.45
C ASN A 369 -7.30 24.00 -15.03
N ILE A 370 -7.93 22.87 -14.71
CA ILE A 370 -7.25 21.57 -14.54
C ILE A 370 -7.23 20.88 -15.91
N ASP A 371 -6.08 20.35 -16.33
CA ASP A 371 -6.01 19.66 -17.63
C ASP A 371 -6.84 18.37 -17.65
N THR A 372 -7.25 17.95 -18.85
CA THR A 372 -8.20 16.85 -19.03
C THR A 372 -7.79 15.52 -18.38
N TYR A 373 -6.50 15.21 -18.25
CA TYR A 373 -6.06 13.91 -17.76
C TYR A 373 -6.14 13.87 -16.23
N LEU A 374 -5.65 14.92 -15.58
CA LEU A 374 -5.80 15.07 -14.14
C LEU A 374 -7.27 15.27 -13.75
N ALA A 375 -8.03 16.06 -14.54
CA ALA A 375 -9.45 16.28 -14.29
C ALA A 375 -10.26 14.98 -14.33
N LYS A 376 -10.02 14.10 -15.31
CA LYS A 376 -10.68 12.78 -15.38
C LYS A 376 -10.36 11.89 -14.19
N HIS A 377 -9.11 11.87 -13.75
CA HIS A 377 -8.70 11.10 -12.57
C HIS A 377 -9.42 11.56 -11.30
N ILE A 378 -9.44 12.88 -11.05
CA ILE A 378 -10.14 13.44 -9.88
C ILE A 378 -11.66 13.20 -10.01
N ALA A 379 -12.26 13.44 -11.18
CA ALA A 379 -13.69 13.22 -11.40
C ALA A 379 -14.10 11.75 -11.21
N HIS A 380 -13.26 10.80 -11.62
CA HIS A 380 -13.48 9.38 -11.38
C HIS A 380 -13.50 9.05 -9.88
N MET A 381 -12.54 9.54 -9.10
CA MET A 381 -12.52 9.31 -7.64
C MET A 381 -13.78 9.85 -6.95
N PHE A 382 -14.34 10.94 -7.47
CA PHE A 382 -15.56 11.57 -6.95
C PHE A 382 -16.86 10.90 -7.42
N THR A 383 -16.78 9.82 -8.20
CA THR A 383 -17.91 8.87 -8.32
C THR A 383 -18.24 8.24 -6.98
N ARG A 384 -17.27 8.11 -6.08
CA ARG A 384 -17.44 7.57 -4.73
C ARG A 384 -18.02 8.61 -3.78
N ASP A 385 -18.83 8.14 -2.84
CA ASP A 385 -19.38 8.99 -1.80
C ASP A 385 -18.41 9.13 -0.61
N PRO A 386 -18.45 10.26 0.11
CA PRO A 386 -17.69 10.43 1.34
C PRO A 386 -18.27 9.51 2.42
N LEU A 387 -17.41 8.69 3.03
CA LEU A 387 -17.82 7.75 4.09
C LEU A 387 -17.44 8.22 5.49
N GLN A 388 -16.59 9.24 5.59
CA GLN A 388 -16.12 9.79 6.86
C GLN A 388 -16.30 11.30 6.86
N VAL A 389 -17.41 11.75 7.46
CA VAL A 389 -17.76 13.17 7.59
C VAL A 389 -18.04 13.43 9.06
N PHE A 390 -17.53 14.54 9.58
CA PHE A 390 -17.78 14.97 10.95
C PHE A 390 -18.77 16.13 10.95
N ARG A 391 -19.72 16.14 11.90
CA ARG A 391 -20.80 17.13 11.97
C ARG A 391 -20.26 18.57 12.02
N GLU A 392 -19.16 18.76 12.74
CA GLU A 392 -18.50 20.07 12.93
C GLU A 392 -17.73 20.54 11.70
N ARG A 393 -17.52 19.66 10.72
CA ARG A 393 -16.66 19.88 9.55
C ARG A 393 -17.46 19.86 8.25
N ILE A 394 -18.78 20.03 8.29
CA ILE A 394 -19.60 20.11 7.06
C ILE A 394 -19.30 21.44 6.35
N GLU A 395 -19.43 22.56 7.03
CA GLU A 395 -19.12 23.87 6.48
C GLU A 395 -17.65 24.20 6.73
N GLN A 396 -16.92 24.57 5.67
CA GLN A 396 -15.49 24.84 5.72
C GLN A 396 -15.12 26.01 4.81
N ASP A 397 -13.97 26.64 5.06
CA ASP A 397 -13.36 27.62 4.17
C ASP A 397 -12.53 26.87 3.11
N ASP A 398 -13.05 26.79 1.88
CA ASP A 398 -12.43 26.04 0.80
C ASP A 398 -11.06 26.57 0.36
N THR A 399 -10.72 27.82 0.73
CA THR A 399 -9.41 28.42 0.41
C THR A 399 -8.31 27.99 1.39
N LYS A 400 -8.70 27.44 2.55
CA LYS A 400 -7.78 27.07 3.64
C LYS A 400 -7.77 25.57 3.92
N SER A 401 -8.92 24.91 3.77
CA SER A 401 -9.08 23.50 4.07
C SER A 401 -9.06 22.63 2.82
N THR A 402 -8.66 21.38 2.99
CA THR A 402 -8.76 20.34 1.95
C THR A 402 -9.51 19.12 2.46
N GLU A 403 -10.22 19.19 3.59
CA GLU A 403 -10.81 17.99 4.20
C GLU A 403 -11.94 17.36 3.38
N HIS A 404 -12.72 18.14 2.62
CA HIS A 404 -13.76 17.59 1.73
C HIS A 404 -13.13 16.86 0.54
N PHE A 405 -12.00 17.36 0.04
CA PHE A 405 -11.20 16.62 -0.93
C PHE A 405 -10.60 15.35 -0.31
N GLU A 406 -9.94 15.49 0.86
CA GLU A 406 -9.23 14.41 1.53
C GLU A 406 -10.14 13.28 2.02
N THR A 407 -11.39 13.55 2.39
CA THR A 407 -12.31 12.48 2.79
C THR A 407 -12.59 11.52 1.63
N ILE A 408 -12.65 12.01 0.38
CA ILE A 408 -12.81 11.17 -0.83
C ILE A 408 -11.45 10.60 -1.26
N GLN A 409 -10.41 11.41 -1.35
CA GLN A 409 -9.06 10.99 -1.75
C GLN A 409 -8.49 9.89 -0.84
N SER A 410 -8.55 10.09 0.48
CA SER A 410 -7.98 9.14 1.45
C SER A 410 -8.76 7.83 1.54
N SER A 411 -9.99 7.80 1.04
CA SER A 411 -10.86 6.61 0.98
C SER A 411 -11.01 6.04 -0.44
N ASN A 412 -10.26 6.54 -1.42
CA ASN A 412 -9.96 5.82 -2.66
C ASN A 412 -8.56 5.21 -2.49
N TRP A 413 -8.50 3.89 -2.35
CA TRP A 413 -7.28 3.15 -2.03
C TRP A 413 -6.77 2.41 -3.26
N MET A 414 -6.01 3.12 -4.08
CA MET A 414 -5.40 2.54 -5.27
C MET A 414 -4.05 1.88 -4.97
N ASN A 415 -3.51 1.10 -5.91
CA ASN A 415 -2.13 0.56 -5.86
C ASN A 415 -1.08 1.68 -5.97
N MET A 416 -1.39 2.76 -6.69
CA MET A 416 -0.65 4.02 -6.68
C MET A 416 -1.54 5.15 -6.19
N ARG A 417 -1.00 6.07 -5.39
CA ARG A 417 -1.73 7.28 -4.99
C ARG A 417 -0.95 8.54 -5.36
N PHE A 418 -1.58 9.43 -6.11
CA PHE A 418 -1.11 10.79 -6.35
C PHE A 418 -1.54 11.68 -5.19
N LYS A 419 -0.59 12.30 -4.49
CA LYS A 419 -0.85 13.01 -3.23
C LYS A 419 -0.55 14.50 -3.40
N PRO A 420 -1.58 15.36 -3.45
CA PRO A 420 -1.39 16.79 -3.36
C PRO A 420 -0.66 17.21 -2.08
N PRO A 421 0.00 18.37 -2.07
CA PRO A 421 0.55 18.95 -0.85
C PRO A 421 -0.56 19.23 0.17
N PRO A 422 -0.31 19.05 1.48
CA PRO A 422 -1.24 19.51 2.50
C PRO A 422 -1.29 21.06 2.55
N PRO A 423 -2.42 21.66 2.95
CA PRO A 423 -2.56 23.12 2.94
C PRO A 423 -1.73 23.84 3.99
N ASP A 424 -1.34 23.16 5.07
CA ASP A 424 -0.72 23.70 6.28
C ASP A 424 0.78 23.35 6.44
N ALA A 425 1.34 22.47 5.59
CA ALA A 425 2.76 22.09 5.62
C ALA A 425 3.49 22.49 4.33
N THR A 426 3.95 23.74 4.28
CA THR A 426 4.54 24.39 3.08
C THR A 426 5.82 23.74 2.55
N GLU A 427 6.51 22.94 3.36
CA GLU A 427 7.71 22.19 3.01
C GLU A 427 7.41 20.87 2.29
N ILE A 428 6.16 20.40 2.34
CA ILE A 428 5.72 19.16 1.69
C ILE A 428 5.24 19.50 0.27
N GLY A 429 5.86 18.86 -0.73
CA GLY A 429 5.54 19.01 -2.14
C GLY A 429 4.55 17.98 -2.67
N TRP A 430 4.49 17.88 -4.00
CA TRP A 430 3.71 16.86 -4.70
C TRP A 430 4.34 15.48 -4.48
N ARG A 431 3.53 14.51 -4.04
CA ARG A 431 4.01 13.18 -3.67
C ARG A 431 3.32 12.08 -4.44
N VAL A 432 3.95 10.93 -4.47
CA VAL A 432 3.40 9.67 -4.97
C VAL A 432 3.63 8.60 -3.92
N GLU A 433 2.66 7.73 -3.73
CA GLU A 433 2.70 6.64 -2.76
C GLU A 433 2.48 5.30 -3.48
N PHE A 434 3.43 4.38 -3.28
CA PHE A 434 3.45 3.01 -3.81
C PHE A 434 2.93 2.07 -2.71
N ARG A 435 1.82 1.38 -2.96
CA ARG A 435 0.98 0.73 -1.94
C ARG A 435 0.79 -0.80 -2.00
N PRO A 436 1.15 -1.54 -3.08
CA PRO A 436 0.75 -2.95 -3.20
C PRO A 436 1.57 -3.90 -2.31
N THR A 437 2.79 -3.53 -1.93
CA THR A 437 3.76 -4.43 -1.31
C THR A 437 3.20 -5.05 -0.03
N GLU A 438 3.25 -6.38 0.07
CA GLU A 438 2.96 -7.07 1.32
C GLU A 438 4.03 -6.73 2.34
N VAL A 439 3.67 -6.59 3.61
CA VAL A 439 4.67 -6.42 4.65
C VAL A 439 5.48 -7.71 4.81
N GLN A 440 6.78 -7.59 5.05
CA GLN A 440 7.68 -8.73 5.20
C GLN A 440 8.00 -9.01 6.67
N LEU A 441 8.46 -10.23 6.95
CA LEU A 441 8.70 -10.69 8.31
C LEU A 441 9.83 -9.91 9.01
N THR A 442 10.93 -9.63 8.30
CA THR A 442 12.10 -8.95 8.86
C THR A 442 12.26 -7.51 8.35
N ASP A 443 12.95 -6.69 9.15
CA ASP A 443 13.25 -5.30 8.79
C ASP A 443 14.21 -5.20 7.59
N PHE A 444 15.09 -6.19 7.40
CA PHE A 444 15.94 -6.31 6.22
C PHE A 444 15.13 -6.46 4.92
N GLU A 445 14.15 -7.36 4.92
CA GLU A 445 13.29 -7.59 3.74
C GLU A 445 12.46 -6.33 3.42
N ASN A 446 11.85 -5.71 4.43
CA ASN A 446 11.07 -4.48 4.25
C ASN A 446 11.95 -3.34 3.72
N ALA A 447 13.16 -3.17 4.26
CA ALA A 447 14.12 -2.19 3.78
C ALA A 447 14.54 -2.47 2.33
N ALA A 448 14.74 -3.75 1.95
CA ALA A 448 15.11 -4.12 0.59
C ALA A 448 14.06 -3.67 -0.45
N TYR A 449 12.77 -3.97 -0.20
CA TYR A 449 11.69 -3.54 -1.09
C TYR A 449 11.53 -2.02 -1.12
N CYS A 450 11.61 -1.37 0.05
CA CYS A 450 11.52 0.09 0.14
C CYS A 450 12.62 0.79 -0.67
N CYS A 451 13.88 0.38 -0.47
CA CYS A 451 15.02 0.91 -1.19
C CYS A 451 14.94 0.62 -2.70
N PHE A 452 14.44 -0.55 -3.09
CA PHE A 452 14.26 -0.92 -4.49
C PHE A 452 13.31 0.04 -5.23
N VAL A 453 12.15 0.34 -4.64
CA VAL A 453 11.17 1.27 -5.25
C VAL A 453 11.78 2.66 -5.42
N VAL A 454 12.48 3.17 -4.40
CA VAL A 454 13.10 4.50 -4.48
C VAL A 454 14.25 4.54 -5.49
N LEU A 455 15.12 3.53 -5.52
CA LEU A 455 16.18 3.40 -6.55
C LEU A 455 15.57 3.35 -7.95
N LEU A 456 14.46 2.63 -8.13
CA LEU A 456 13.79 2.55 -9.41
C LEU A 456 13.25 3.92 -9.87
N THR A 457 12.74 4.76 -8.96
CA THR A 457 12.38 6.14 -9.33
C THR A 457 13.58 6.92 -9.90
N ARG A 458 14.78 6.71 -9.33
CA ARG A 458 16.00 7.39 -9.77
C ARG A 458 16.43 6.90 -11.15
N VAL A 459 16.34 5.59 -11.40
CA VAL A 459 16.57 5.00 -12.72
C VAL A 459 15.59 5.55 -13.75
N ILE A 460 14.29 5.56 -13.46
CA ILE A 460 13.24 6.06 -14.36
C ILE A 460 13.54 7.50 -14.79
N ILE A 461 13.89 8.37 -13.84
CA ILE A 461 14.18 9.78 -14.12
C ILE A 461 15.51 9.92 -14.86
N SER A 462 16.57 9.26 -14.38
CA SER A 462 17.93 9.46 -14.90
C SER A 462 18.09 8.94 -16.32
N PHE A 463 17.45 7.80 -16.63
CA PHE A 463 17.50 7.18 -17.95
C PHE A 463 16.27 7.50 -18.81
N ARG A 464 15.32 8.29 -18.30
CA ARG A 464 14.06 8.66 -18.99
C ARG A 464 13.28 7.45 -19.49
N LEU A 465 13.23 6.39 -18.68
CA LEU A 465 12.59 5.13 -19.05
C LEU A 465 11.06 5.24 -18.99
N THR A 466 10.41 4.51 -19.88
CA THR A 466 8.97 4.32 -19.88
C THR A 466 8.61 2.86 -19.63
N PHE A 467 7.80 2.60 -18.60
CA PHE A 467 7.27 1.28 -18.27
C PHE A 467 5.76 1.16 -18.47
N VAL A 468 5.05 2.28 -18.73
CA VAL A 468 3.57 2.35 -18.91
C VAL A 468 3.04 1.19 -19.76
N LEU A 469 2.00 0.51 -19.31
CA LEU A 469 1.28 -0.53 -20.07
C LEU A 469 -0.17 -0.09 -20.24
N PRO A 470 -0.95 -0.61 -21.18
CA PRO A 470 -2.41 -0.42 -21.15
C PRO A 470 -2.97 -0.76 -19.77
N ILE A 471 -3.88 0.06 -19.25
CA ILE A 471 -4.47 -0.13 -17.91
C ILE A 471 -5.16 -1.49 -17.81
N SER A 472 -5.77 -1.99 -18.90
CA SER A 472 -6.33 -3.34 -18.96
C SER A 472 -5.31 -4.42 -18.62
N ALA A 473 -4.07 -4.30 -19.13
CA ALA A 473 -2.97 -5.23 -18.88
C ALA A 473 -2.44 -5.13 -17.45
N VAL A 474 -2.36 -3.91 -16.88
CA VAL A 474 -1.99 -3.73 -15.45
C VAL A 474 -3.05 -4.37 -14.55
N THR A 475 -4.32 -4.17 -14.86
CA THR A 475 -5.45 -4.75 -14.13
C THR A 475 -5.40 -6.28 -14.18
N GLU A 476 -5.12 -6.86 -15.35
CA GLU A 476 -4.92 -8.30 -15.48
C GLU A 476 -3.71 -8.80 -14.68
N ASN A 477 -2.58 -8.09 -14.77
CA ASN A 477 -1.37 -8.44 -14.05
C ASN A 477 -1.59 -8.47 -12.53
N MET A 478 -2.37 -7.52 -11.97
CA MET A 478 -2.69 -7.52 -10.54
C MET A 478 -3.52 -8.73 -10.11
N LYS A 479 -4.37 -9.27 -10.99
CA LYS A 479 -5.07 -10.55 -10.73
C LYS A 479 -4.13 -11.74 -10.81
N ARG A 480 -3.21 -11.75 -11.79
CA ARG A 480 -2.22 -12.83 -11.94
C ARG A 480 -1.23 -12.83 -10.77
N ALA A 481 -0.79 -11.66 -10.31
CA ALA A 481 0.22 -11.48 -9.28
C ALA A 481 -0.18 -12.03 -7.89
N GLN A 482 -1.48 -12.17 -7.63
CA GLN A 482 -1.98 -12.70 -6.35
C GLN A 482 -2.14 -14.21 -6.33
N ARG A 483 -2.12 -14.86 -7.51
CA ARG A 483 -2.29 -16.32 -7.60
C ARG A 483 -1.21 -17.03 -6.78
N ARG A 484 -1.55 -18.20 -6.27
CA ARG A 484 -0.58 -19.05 -5.57
C ARG A 484 0.68 -19.22 -6.42
N ASN A 485 1.84 -19.02 -5.79
CA ASN A 485 3.17 -19.13 -6.39
C ASN A 485 3.41 -18.22 -7.61
N ALA A 486 2.72 -17.07 -7.68
CA ALA A 486 2.76 -16.19 -8.86
C ALA A 486 4.16 -15.73 -9.25
N VAL A 487 5.06 -15.52 -8.28
CA VAL A 487 6.45 -15.15 -8.53
C VAL A 487 7.19 -16.14 -9.45
N LEU A 488 6.87 -17.43 -9.37
CA LEU A 488 7.55 -18.48 -10.14
C LEU A 488 6.72 -19.01 -11.31
N GLU A 489 5.40 -19.00 -11.20
CA GLU A 489 4.51 -19.68 -12.15
C GLU A 489 3.77 -18.74 -13.11
N GLN A 490 3.56 -17.48 -12.73
CA GLN A 490 2.79 -16.55 -13.55
C GLN A 490 3.69 -15.74 -14.47
N LYS A 491 3.15 -15.41 -15.64
CA LYS A 491 3.71 -14.38 -16.50
C LYS A 491 2.86 -13.13 -16.43
N LEU A 492 3.52 -11.99 -16.40
CA LEU A 492 2.90 -10.67 -16.39
C LEU A 492 3.21 -9.99 -17.72
N TRP A 493 2.25 -9.24 -18.24
CA TRP A 493 2.50 -8.33 -19.34
C TRP A 493 3.55 -7.30 -18.93
N PHE A 494 4.58 -7.13 -19.75
CA PHE A 494 5.62 -6.15 -19.53
C PHE A 494 6.18 -5.64 -20.86
N ARG A 495 6.86 -4.50 -20.83
CA ARG A 495 7.48 -3.94 -22.04
C ARG A 495 8.69 -4.75 -22.45
N LYS A 496 8.84 -4.99 -23.74
CA LYS A 496 10.13 -5.35 -24.33
C LYS A 496 10.94 -4.06 -24.55
N GLY A 497 12.27 -4.14 -24.53
CA GLY A 497 13.12 -2.98 -24.82
C GLY A 497 13.14 -1.91 -23.72
N LEU A 498 14.09 -0.99 -23.86
CA LEU A 498 14.08 0.29 -23.14
C LEU A 498 13.48 1.34 -24.06
N SER A 499 12.24 1.76 -23.78
CA SER A 499 11.62 2.89 -24.46
C SER A 499 11.92 4.19 -23.71
N THR A 500 12.40 5.20 -24.43
CA THR A 500 12.55 6.58 -23.93
C THR A 500 11.46 7.47 -24.52
N CYS A 501 10.89 8.36 -23.71
CA CYS A 501 10.05 9.44 -24.26
C CYS A 501 10.97 10.53 -24.84
N ASP A 502 10.85 10.82 -26.13
CA ASP A 502 11.64 11.87 -26.84
C ASP A 502 11.30 13.32 -26.44
N THR A 503 10.33 13.55 -25.54
CA THR A 503 9.92 14.91 -25.15
C THR A 503 10.31 15.27 -23.72
N PRO A 504 11.05 16.38 -23.52
CA PRO A 504 11.20 17.00 -22.21
C PRO A 504 9.83 17.38 -21.59
N PRO A 505 9.75 17.60 -20.26
CA PRO A 505 8.57 18.16 -19.58
C PRO A 505 8.07 19.53 -20.10
N GLU A 506 8.71 20.10 -21.12
CA GLU A 506 8.45 21.43 -21.67
C GLU A 506 7.95 21.42 -23.14
N ALA A 507 7.73 20.26 -23.78
CA ALA A 507 7.37 20.21 -25.21
C ALA A 507 6.03 19.48 -25.48
N HIS A 508 5.04 20.25 -25.93
CA HIS A 508 3.69 19.82 -26.36
C HIS A 508 3.66 19.05 -27.70
N MET A 509 4.47 18.01 -27.89
CA MET A 509 4.42 17.19 -29.12
C MET A 509 4.44 15.68 -28.80
N ILE A 510 3.60 14.94 -29.52
CA ILE A 510 3.28 13.52 -29.29
C ILE A 510 4.55 12.65 -29.39
N SER A 511 4.86 11.86 -28.34
CA SER A 511 6.06 11.02 -28.30
C SER A 511 6.00 9.82 -29.27
N SER A 512 7.18 9.50 -29.81
CA SER A 512 7.54 8.37 -30.69
C SER A 512 7.49 6.98 -30.03
N CYS A 513 6.90 6.82 -28.83
CA CYS A 513 6.77 5.50 -28.23
C CYS A 513 5.95 4.56 -29.14
N ALA A 514 6.46 3.36 -29.41
CA ALA A 514 5.78 2.32 -30.17
C ALA A 514 4.35 2.10 -29.64
N ARG A 515 3.40 1.79 -30.53
CA ARG A 515 1.99 1.63 -30.16
C ARG A 515 1.84 0.39 -29.26
N PRO A 516 1.04 0.43 -28.19
CA PRO A 516 0.53 -0.81 -27.62
C PRO A 516 -0.30 -1.53 -28.70
N PRO A 517 -0.14 -2.84 -28.96
CA PRO A 517 0.59 -3.87 -28.21
C PRO A 517 1.96 -4.28 -28.79
N GLU A 518 2.51 -3.54 -29.77
CA GLU A 518 3.71 -3.95 -30.51
C GLU A 518 4.97 -4.06 -29.62
N ASP A 519 4.97 -3.42 -28.46
CA ASP A 519 6.08 -3.31 -27.51
C ASP A 519 5.85 -4.08 -26.19
N MET A 520 4.94 -5.05 -26.17
CA MET A 520 4.61 -5.82 -24.97
C MET A 520 4.78 -7.32 -25.17
N VAL A 521 5.27 -7.99 -24.13
CA VAL A 521 5.42 -9.45 -24.06
C VAL A 521 5.05 -9.95 -22.66
N GLU A 522 4.76 -11.23 -22.54
CA GLU A 522 4.57 -11.87 -21.23
C GLU A 522 5.94 -12.32 -20.69
N MET A 523 6.29 -11.83 -19.49
CA MET A 523 7.52 -12.17 -18.78
C MET A 523 7.19 -12.75 -17.41
N THR A 524 7.95 -13.74 -16.97
CA THR A 524 7.98 -14.13 -15.55
C THR A 524 8.51 -12.99 -14.68
N VAL A 525 8.23 -13.02 -13.39
CA VAL A 525 8.79 -12.03 -12.45
C VAL A 525 10.32 -12.08 -12.45
N ASN A 526 10.91 -13.29 -12.55
CA ASN A 526 12.35 -13.46 -12.72
C ASN A 526 12.89 -12.69 -13.94
N GLU A 527 12.23 -12.81 -15.08
CA GLU A 527 12.64 -12.14 -16.33
C GLU A 527 12.50 -10.61 -16.23
N ILE A 528 11.48 -10.10 -15.54
CA ILE A 528 11.34 -8.65 -15.30
C ILE A 528 12.45 -8.15 -14.35
N ILE A 529 12.79 -8.89 -13.31
CA ILE A 529 13.77 -8.45 -12.29
C ILE A 529 15.21 -8.62 -12.78
N ASN A 530 15.52 -9.76 -13.39
CA ASN A 530 16.87 -10.20 -13.71
C ASN A 530 17.22 -10.08 -15.20
N GLY A 531 16.24 -9.88 -16.07
CA GLY A 531 16.43 -9.70 -17.51
C GLY A 531 15.68 -10.73 -18.34
N TYR A 532 15.26 -10.31 -19.54
CA TYR A 532 14.52 -11.12 -20.49
C TYR A 532 15.25 -11.11 -21.84
N LYS A 533 15.94 -12.23 -22.12
CA LYS A 533 16.71 -12.42 -23.36
C LYS A 533 17.67 -11.22 -23.57
N ASP A 534 17.93 -10.88 -24.84
CA ASP A 534 18.62 -9.64 -25.23
C ASP A 534 17.64 -8.46 -25.44
N GLU A 535 16.36 -8.64 -25.06
CA GLU A 535 15.30 -7.66 -25.32
C GLU A 535 15.05 -6.72 -24.15
N PHE A 536 15.18 -7.17 -22.90
CA PHE A 536 15.01 -6.31 -21.73
C PHE A 536 16.10 -6.61 -20.69
N PRO A 537 16.87 -5.61 -20.24
CA PRO A 537 18.00 -5.85 -19.33
C PRO A 537 17.61 -6.38 -17.94
N GLY A 538 16.39 -6.10 -17.47
CA GLY A 538 15.95 -6.39 -16.11
C GLY A 538 16.04 -5.17 -15.19
N LEU A 539 15.11 -5.06 -14.23
CA LEU A 539 15.05 -3.93 -13.30
C LEU A 539 16.28 -3.84 -12.38
N VAL A 540 16.79 -4.96 -11.87
CA VAL A 540 17.99 -4.95 -11.02
C VAL A 540 19.25 -4.59 -11.81
N PRO A 541 19.50 -5.17 -13.01
CA PRO A 541 20.59 -4.72 -13.88
C PRO A 541 20.56 -3.21 -14.19
N LEU A 542 19.38 -2.64 -14.47
CA LEU A 542 19.23 -1.18 -14.69
C LEU A 542 19.61 -0.36 -13.45
N ILE A 543 19.20 -0.80 -12.25
CA ILE A 543 19.59 -0.15 -10.99
C ILE A 543 21.11 -0.23 -10.80
N ARG A 544 21.73 -1.38 -11.09
CA ARG A 544 23.19 -1.52 -10.99
C ARG A 544 23.92 -0.56 -11.92
N GLN A 545 23.46 -0.44 -13.17
CA GLN A 545 24.00 0.49 -14.16
C GLN A 545 23.88 1.96 -13.69
N TYR A 546 22.73 2.34 -13.11
CA TYR A 546 22.56 3.67 -12.52
C TYR A 546 23.59 3.92 -11.41
N LEU A 547 23.78 2.95 -10.53
CA LEU A 547 24.72 3.06 -9.42
C LEU A 547 26.19 3.06 -9.88
N ASP A 548 26.54 2.40 -10.99
CA ASP A 548 27.89 2.48 -11.57
C ASP A 548 28.19 3.87 -12.16
N SER A 549 27.16 4.60 -12.58
CA SER A 549 27.27 5.99 -13.05
C SER A 549 27.19 7.03 -11.92
N ALA A 550 26.78 6.62 -10.73
CA ALA A 550 26.63 7.47 -9.56
C ALA A 550 27.90 7.40 -8.68
N ASP A 551 28.23 8.51 -8.03
CA ASP A 551 29.32 8.56 -7.06
C ASP A 551 28.79 8.04 -5.72
N VAL A 552 28.92 6.72 -5.49
CA VAL A 552 28.37 6.00 -4.34
C VAL A 552 29.49 5.52 -3.44
N ASP A 553 29.43 5.80 -2.14
CA ASP A 553 30.42 5.25 -1.21
C ASP A 553 30.32 3.71 -1.09
N VAL A 554 31.41 3.10 -0.65
CA VAL A 554 31.56 1.63 -0.61
C VAL A 554 30.53 0.97 0.29
N ASP A 555 30.21 1.56 1.44
CA ASP A 555 29.28 0.96 2.39
C ASP A 555 27.85 1.03 1.86
N THR A 556 27.45 2.17 1.30
CA THR A 556 26.17 2.31 0.57
C THR A 556 26.07 1.32 -0.58
N ARG A 557 27.12 1.18 -1.40
CA ARG A 557 27.15 0.21 -2.51
C ARG A 557 26.99 -1.22 -2.00
N CYS A 558 27.63 -1.57 -0.88
CA CYS A 558 27.50 -2.88 -0.25
C CYS A 558 26.08 -3.13 0.27
N THR A 559 25.49 -2.17 1.00
CA THR A 559 24.12 -2.27 1.52
C THR A 559 23.12 -2.48 0.39
N ILE A 560 23.15 -1.62 -0.63
CA ILE A 560 22.25 -1.72 -1.78
C ILE A 560 22.44 -3.05 -2.51
N SER A 561 23.69 -3.50 -2.69
CA SER A 561 23.96 -4.77 -3.38
C SER A 561 23.34 -5.96 -2.66
N GLN A 562 23.31 -5.97 -1.33
CA GLN A 562 22.65 -7.03 -0.55
C GLN A 562 21.14 -7.05 -0.77
N TYR A 563 20.49 -5.88 -0.73
CA TYR A 563 19.06 -5.77 -1.03
C TYR A 563 18.72 -6.22 -2.45
N LEU A 564 19.50 -5.78 -3.44
CA LEU A 564 19.29 -6.17 -4.82
C LEU A 564 19.48 -7.68 -5.00
N ASN A 565 20.54 -8.26 -4.42
CA ASN A 565 20.77 -9.71 -4.47
C ASN A 565 19.61 -10.49 -3.85
N PHE A 566 19.09 -10.04 -2.71
CA PHE A 566 17.90 -10.65 -2.10
C PHE A 566 16.70 -10.65 -3.06
N ILE A 567 16.40 -9.51 -3.69
CA ILE A 567 15.30 -9.40 -4.67
C ILE A 567 15.53 -10.31 -5.88
N GLN A 568 16.76 -10.36 -6.42
CA GLN A 568 17.09 -11.23 -7.56
C GLN A 568 16.86 -12.71 -7.24
N ARG A 569 17.32 -13.15 -6.06
CA ARG A 569 17.23 -14.55 -5.59
C ARG A 569 15.79 -14.95 -5.31
N ARG A 570 14.97 -14.04 -4.80
CA ARG A 570 13.54 -14.30 -4.60
C ARG A 570 12.81 -14.38 -5.94
N ALA A 571 13.13 -13.47 -6.88
CA ALA A 571 12.56 -13.50 -8.21
C ALA A 571 12.90 -14.80 -8.97
N SER A 572 14.10 -15.35 -8.78
CA SER A 572 14.54 -16.60 -9.42
C SER A 572 14.05 -17.88 -8.73
N GLY A 573 13.47 -17.77 -7.53
CA GLY A 573 13.06 -18.92 -6.71
C GLY A 573 14.21 -19.58 -5.94
N GLU A 574 15.39 -18.98 -5.89
CA GLU A 574 16.50 -19.47 -5.06
C GLU A 574 16.21 -19.29 -3.56
N ILE A 575 15.42 -18.26 -3.21
CA ILE A 575 14.81 -18.10 -1.89
C ILE A 575 13.30 -17.91 -2.03
N MET A 576 12.57 -18.32 -1.00
CA MET A 576 11.12 -18.31 -0.97
C MET A 576 10.54 -16.91 -0.72
N THR A 577 9.31 -16.72 -1.17
CA THR A 577 8.43 -15.69 -0.59
C THR A 577 7.97 -16.13 0.80
N LEU A 578 7.50 -15.19 1.63
CA LEU A 578 6.97 -15.57 2.95
C LEU A 578 5.73 -16.47 2.81
N ALA A 579 4.89 -16.23 1.79
CA ALA A 579 3.74 -17.09 1.51
C ALA A 579 4.16 -18.53 1.18
N SER A 580 5.15 -18.72 0.31
CA SER A 580 5.68 -20.05 -0.03
C SER A 580 6.27 -20.73 1.22
N TRP A 581 7.02 -20.00 2.04
CA TRP A 581 7.61 -20.52 3.27
C TRP A 581 6.54 -20.97 4.28
N MET A 582 5.48 -20.16 4.49
CA MET A 582 4.37 -20.53 5.37
C MET A 582 3.64 -21.79 4.88
N ARG A 583 3.42 -21.91 3.56
CA ARG A 583 2.81 -23.11 2.97
C ARG A 583 3.67 -24.35 3.20
N GLU A 584 4.99 -24.25 2.97
CA GLU A 584 5.92 -25.36 3.21
C GLU A 584 5.96 -25.74 4.69
N PHE A 585 5.97 -24.75 5.59
CA PHE A 585 5.92 -25.00 7.03
C PHE A 585 4.66 -25.79 7.41
N ILE A 586 3.49 -25.34 6.95
CA ILE A 586 2.19 -25.96 7.25
C ILE A 586 2.12 -27.37 6.65
N ALA A 587 2.51 -27.54 5.39
CA ALA A 587 2.47 -28.83 4.70
C ALA A 587 3.32 -29.91 5.39
N ASN A 588 4.41 -29.51 6.06
CA ASN A 588 5.31 -30.42 6.78
C ASN A 588 4.97 -30.55 8.28
N HIS A 589 3.97 -29.85 8.79
CA HIS A 589 3.62 -29.87 10.21
C HIS A 589 2.82 -31.13 10.56
N SER A 590 3.21 -31.84 11.63
CA SER A 590 2.61 -33.13 12.03
C SER A 590 1.11 -33.09 12.27
N ASP A 591 0.60 -31.97 12.77
CA ASP A 591 -0.81 -31.80 13.11
C ASP A 591 -1.69 -31.41 11.91
N TYR A 592 -1.07 -30.98 10.80
CA TYR A 592 -1.80 -30.60 9.59
C TYR A 592 -2.25 -31.85 8.83
N LYS A 593 -3.53 -31.91 8.49
CA LYS A 593 -4.17 -33.12 7.94
C LYS A 593 -4.27 -33.12 6.42
N HIS A 594 -3.61 -32.18 5.74
CA HIS A 594 -3.73 -31.99 4.30
C HIS A 594 -5.16 -31.73 3.84
N ASP A 595 -5.99 -31.10 4.69
CA ASP A 595 -7.41 -30.79 4.45
C ASP A 595 -7.67 -29.29 4.28
N SER A 596 -6.59 -28.50 4.11
CA SER A 596 -6.57 -27.04 4.03
C SER A 596 -7.06 -26.31 5.28
N ILE A 597 -7.29 -27.02 6.39
CA ILE A 597 -7.58 -26.44 7.70
C ILE A 597 -6.28 -26.43 8.51
N VAL A 598 -5.83 -25.26 8.94
CA VAL A 598 -4.58 -25.08 9.68
C VAL A 598 -4.88 -25.10 11.19
N PRO A 599 -4.43 -26.11 11.95
CA PRO A 599 -4.68 -26.18 13.39
C PRO A 599 -4.03 -25.03 14.18
N ASP A 600 -4.60 -24.70 15.34
CA ASP A 600 -4.06 -23.69 16.26
C ASP A 600 -2.60 -24.01 16.64
N SER A 601 -2.27 -25.27 16.88
CA SER A 601 -0.90 -25.72 17.18
C SER A 601 0.08 -25.44 16.06
N THR A 602 -0.33 -25.67 14.80
CA THR A 602 0.47 -25.34 13.60
C THR A 602 0.69 -23.84 13.47
N ILE A 603 -0.36 -23.04 13.66
CA ILE A 603 -0.24 -21.57 13.62
C ILE A 603 0.68 -21.08 14.73
N TYR A 604 0.57 -21.64 15.93
CA TYR A 604 1.43 -21.31 17.05
C TYR A 604 2.90 -21.64 16.79
N ASP A 605 3.21 -22.86 16.36
CA ASP A 605 4.59 -23.28 16.10
C ASP A 605 5.18 -22.50 14.91
N MET A 606 4.37 -22.18 13.88
CA MET A 606 4.75 -21.32 12.76
C MET A 606 5.06 -19.89 13.20
N LEU A 607 4.15 -19.22 13.92
CA LEU A 607 4.34 -17.84 14.35
C LEU A 607 5.47 -17.71 15.38
N LYS A 608 5.70 -18.73 16.21
CA LYS A 608 6.86 -18.77 17.11
C LYS A 608 8.18 -18.86 16.33
N MET A 609 8.23 -19.69 15.28
CA MET A 609 9.39 -19.76 14.38
C MET A 609 9.61 -18.41 13.66
N MET A 610 8.55 -17.83 13.12
CA MET A 610 8.59 -16.53 12.44
C MET A 610 9.06 -15.41 13.38
N ASP A 611 8.62 -15.42 14.63
CA ASP A 611 9.06 -14.46 15.66
C ASP A 611 10.56 -14.59 15.95
N GLY A 612 11.07 -15.82 16.09
CA GLY A 612 12.50 -16.08 16.23
C GLY A 612 13.32 -15.62 15.02
N ILE A 613 12.79 -15.77 13.80
CA ILE A 613 13.42 -15.24 12.57
C ILE A 613 13.43 -13.70 12.57
N ALA A 614 12.30 -13.08 12.91
CA ALA A 614 12.16 -11.61 12.97
C ALA A 614 13.02 -10.97 14.08
N GLN A 615 13.38 -11.72 15.11
CA GLN A 615 14.30 -11.29 16.17
C GLN A 615 15.77 -11.51 15.81
N GLY A 616 16.06 -12.33 14.79
CA GLY A 616 17.42 -12.74 14.44
C GLY A 616 17.96 -13.88 15.31
N ASP A 617 17.13 -14.47 16.18
CA ASP A 617 17.48 -15.63 17.00
C ASP A 617 17.58 -16.92 16.16
N VAL A 618 16.81 -16.99 15.07
CA VAL A 618 16.81 -18.11 14.14
C VAL A 618 17.16 -17.62 12.74
N HIS A 619 18.26 -18.15 12.19
CA HIS A 619 18.62 -17.88 10.80
C HIS A 619 17.82 -18.78 9.85
N CYS A 620 17.18 -18.20 8.83
CA CYS A 620 16.41 -18.93 7.83
C CYS A 620 16.96 -18.67 6.40
N PRO A 621 17.93 -19.48 5.92
CA PRO A 621 18.51 -19.30 4.60
C PRO A 621 17.50 -19.39 3.45
N GLY A 622 16.48 -20.24 3.60
CA GLY A 622 15.45 -20.43 2.58
C GLY A 622 14.55 -19.21 2.39
N LEU A 623 14.42 -18.34 3.40
CA LEU A 623 13.60 -17.12 3.33
C LEU A 623 14.45 -15.86 3.09
N LEU A 624 15.61 -15.76 3.76
CA LEU A 624 16.44 -14.55 3.82
C LEU A 624 17.72 -14.65 2.98
N GLY A 625 18.10 -15.86 2.56
CA GLY A 625 19.42 -16.11 2.00
C GLY A 625 20.53 -15.90 3.03
N THR A 626 21.60 -15.24 2.61
CA THR A 626 22.71 -14.85 3.49
C THR A 626 22.96 -13.37 3.30
N PHE A 627 22.87 -12.60 4.38
CA PHE A 627 23.17 -11.18 4.38
C PHE A 627 23.84 -10.79 5.70
N ARG A 628 24.46 -9.61 5.70
CA ARG A 628 25.01 -8.97 6.89
C ARG A 628 24.70 -7.49 6.79
N SER A 629 23.78 -7.03 7.64
CA SER A 629 23.42 -5.62 7.71
C SER A 629 24.67 -4.76 7.94
N ARG A 630 24.74 -3.65 7.19
CA ARG A 630 25.75 -2.59 7.35
C ARG A 630 25.09 -1.26 7.71
N THR A 631 23.81 -1.29 8.04
CA THR A 631 23.05 -0.07 8.30
C THR A 631 23.36 0.49 9.68
N ASP A 632 23.30 1.81 9.80
CA ASP A 632 23.43 2.54 11.06
C ASP A 632 22.32 3.58 11.15
N SER A 633 22.12 4.12 12.32
CA SER A 633 21.17 5.15 12.65
C SER A 633 21.43 6.52 12.07
N HIS A 634 22.66 6.79 11.66
CA HIS A 634 23.06 8.07 11.10
C HIS A 634 23.98 7.85 9.93
N ILE A 635 23.87 8.74 8.94
CA ILE A 635 24.87 8.85 7.88
C ILE A 635 26.13 9.46 8.50
N PRO A 636 27.32 8.85 8.37
CA PRO A 636 28.56 9.43 8.86
C PRO A 636 28.75 10.85 8.32
N MET A 637 29.11 11.79 9.21
CA MET A 637 29.15 13.22 8.85
C MET A 637 30.15 13.54 7.71
N ALA A 638 31.21 12.74 7.58
CA ALA A 638 32.14 12.83 6.46
C ALA A 638 31.48 12.47 5.12
N VAL A 639 30.68 11.39 5.07
CA VAL A 639 29.94 10.95 3.88
C VAL A 639 28.89 11.99 3.50
N ARG A 640 28.14 12.48 4.50
CA ARG A 640 27.13 13.52 4.29
C ARG A 640 27.74 14.79 3.67
N ARG A 641 28.82 15.32 4.26
CA ARG A 641 29.51 16.52 3.73
C ARG A 641 30.08 16.30 2.33
N ALA A 642 30.59 15.10 2.03
CA ALA A 642 31.12 14.76 0.72
C ALA A 642 30.02 14.76 -0.36
N GLU A 643 28.90 14.07 -0.11
CA GLU A 643 27.78 14.05 -1.06
C GLU A 643 27.13 15.45 -1.21
N GLU A 644 26.94 16.18 -0.12
CA GLU A 644 26.40 17.55 -0.15
C GLU A 644 27.29 18.50 -0.98
N SER A 645 28.61 18.45 -0.75
CA SER A 645 29.59 19.23 -1.53
C SER A 645 29.54 18.89 -3.02
N PHE A 646 29.44 17.59 -3.35
CA PHE A 646 29.34 17.13 -4.73
C PHE A 646 28.07 17.63 -5.42
N ILE A 647 26.92 17.55 -4.75
CA ILE A 647 25.63 18.06 -5.26
C ILE A 647 25.72 19.56 -5.50
N MET A 648 26.23 20.33 -4.53
CA MET A 648 26.40 21.78 -4.66
C MET A 648 27.32 22.14 -5.83
N SER A 649 28.41 21.39 -6.04
CA SER A 649 29.32 21.59 -7.18
C SER A 649 28.64 21.35 -8.54
N LYS A 650 27.70 20.39 -8.62
CA LYS A 650 26.93 20.10 -9.84
C LYS A 650 25.90 21.21 -10.11
N ILE A 651 25.20 21.66 -9.06
CA ILE A 651 24.24 22.77 -9.15
C ILE A 651 24.96 24.04 -9.62
N GLN A 652 26.11 24.37 -9.03
CA GLN A 652 26.90 25.53 -9.42
C GLN A 652 27.39 25.45 -10.87
N ARG A 653 27.85 24.27 -11.32
CA ARG A 653 28.24 24.04 -12.73
C ARG A 653 27.06 24.21 -13.68
N LYS A 654 25.86 23.72 -13.32
CA LYS A 654 24.63 23.84 -14.13
C LYS A 654 24.13 25.30 -14.19
N LEU A 655 24.21 26.03 -13.08
CA LEU A 655 23.91 27.47 -13.05
C LEU A 655 24.88 28.26 -13.92
N MET A 656 26.18 27.97 -13.86
CA MET A 656 27.18 28.62 -14.71
C MET A 656 27.00 28.29 -16.21
N SER A 657 26.66 27.05 -16.56
CA SER A 657 26.39 26.68 -17.96
C SER A 657 25.14 27.38 -18.50
N ASN A 658 24.10 27.53 -17.67
CA ASN A 658 22.88 28.24 -18.06
C ASN A 658 23.14 29.76 -18.21
N LEU A 659 23.96 30.36 -17.35
CA LEU A 659 24.39 31.76 -17.49
C LEU A 659 25.19 32.00 -18.78
N GLN A 660 26.07 31.06 -19.16
CA GLN A 660 26.82 31.13 -20.42
C GLN A 660 25.92 30.97 -21.66
N SER A 661 24.81 30.24 -21.56
CA SER A 661 23.83 30.11 -22.66
C SER A 661 22.92 31.32 -22.87
N ILE A 662 22.87 32.26 -21.90
CA ILE A 662 22.04 33.49 -21.95
C ILE A 662 22.86 34.69 -22.49
N THR A 663 24.11 34.50 -22.91
CA THR A 663 24.92 35.56 -23.54
C THR A 663 25.09 35.32 -25.05
N PRO A 664 24.19 35.80 -25.93
CA PRO A 664 24.51 35.95 -27.35
C PRO A 664 25.14 37.33 -27.59
N GLN A 665 26.35 37.30 -28.18
CA GLN A 665 26.94 38.34 -29.03
C GLN A 665 26.77 39.81 -28.60
N LEU A 666 27.74 40.32 -27.84
CA LEU A 666 28.21 41.69 -27.99
C LEU A 666 29.68 41.63 -28.41
N SER A 667 29.89 41.51 -29.72
CA SER A 667 31.16 41.80 -30.40
C SER A 667 30.86 42.60 -31.65
#